data_AF-A0A7C3R9L1-F1
#
_entry.id   AF-A0A7C3R9L1-F1
#
_cell.length_a   1.000
_cell.length_b   1.000
_cell.length_c   1.000
_cell.angle_alpha   90.00
_cell.angle_beta   90.00
_cell.angle_gamma   90.00
#
_symmetry.space_group_name_H-M   'P 1'
#
loop_
_entity.id
_entity.type
_entity.pdbx_description
1 polymer ?
#
loop_
_entity_poly.entity_id
_entity_poly.type
_entity_poly.pdbx_seq_one_letter_code
_entity_poly.pdbx_strand_id
1 'polypeptide(L)'
;MKKYILWFKEISKDDVPLVGGKNASLGEMFSKLSKKGIQIPNGFAITADAFRYFLRFNEIDERLKEIFEKFDPKNIQSLKETGKRARNLILKGKFPQDLEKEILENYRKLSKIYGQKNVDVAVRSSATAEDLATASFAGQHESYINISGNENLLKAVKKCFASLFTDRAIAYREEKGFEHLKVALSVCVQKMVRSDLASSGVMFTLDTETGFENVVLINSIFGQGEMIVKGKIIPDTFYVFKPTLKEGYKAIIRKDLGKKDRKLVYKKGGGLKEVKVSQKDQLKFSLSDDEILTLAKWAMILEEHYGMHQDIEWAKDGKTNQLFIVQSRPETVHAPKKERVYEEYEIKTTKKPILTGIAIGNKVGQGKVHVIEDVSKIGEFKKGEVLVTRMTDPDWVVAMRIASAIVTDEGGRTCFSGETKILTDKGFLSLEEIFKRFKNEEMKTLSLNRKTLRLEWKKISNVFSRESSNLMRVEISQTGRMKGNFLEVTSDHKFLTFKNRNLISEEIKDIISKKECVLSVFKIPPFRNKNLPPQLGYLLGAIMTDGNIYLTQRRGGVSFIQKPTKEKLPFINAVSRYFSEIFKCNLHFIKKLPTEGIIRGKKIKGGECLALKCYKKEIAEVILQKKEKLEEILLSAQDEFLFNFLAGVIDGDGTFFERRIQIFCSDEKLLRAISICCLRLGINFYVIKNRTIKNILIVDKIDEIIKFTKRVKGEGKKVKFGSRFFAAKQLLEDIANLVNYKGRIFLYIKNNLLIDAEKIKNYVIPLIEGTKENHELTRIIDSPLKMLRVKGKKISVKKRVYNIEVEDNHNYLVFTSRLTPILVENCHAAIIGRELGIPAIVGTRFATKVLKTGQEVTVDCTSGSVGRIFLGKIPFKVKKYDLEKIPKVKTKIMINIGAPDIAFKTSFLPNDGVGLARIEFILAEKIRIHPLALYHYQKLKREAKRNKKIKEIVEKIEEITIEHKDKKEHFYKELAEGIAQIAAAFWPKPVIVRFSDFKTNEYRQLIGGELFEPEESNPMLGWRGASRYYDPKFQPAFEMECKAIKRAREEFGLKNIWVMIPFCRTPEEGRKVLELIEKNGLKKGKDGLKVICMCEIPSNVILAEEFLKIFDGFSIGSNDLTQLVLGLDRDSALVAKVGDERNEAVKEMVKRVIKICNQKKKYCGICGQAPSDWPEFAEFIMREGIQSMSINPDTVIKTILNLAKIRVKR
;
A
#
# COMPACT_ATOMS: atom_id res chain seq x y z
N MET A 1 -49.93 3.79 -35.14
CA MET A 1 -49.45 2.42 -34.81
C MET A 1 -48.36 2.52 -33.76
N LYS A 2 -48.50 1.84 -32.61
CA LYS A 2 -47.44 1.80 -31.60
C LYS A 2 -46.31 0.88 -32.09
N LYS A 3 -45.08 1.39 -32.18
CA LYS A 3 -43.89 0.58 -32.53
C LYS A 3 -43.36 -0.12 -31.26
N TYR A 4 -43.25 -1.44 -31.28
CA TYR A 4 -42.71 -2.21 -30.15
C TYR A 4 -41.19 -2.26 -30.15
N ILE A 5 -40.57 -2.11 -31.33
CA ILE A 5 -39.12 -2.05 -31.51
C ILE A 5 -38.71 -0.69 -32.10
N LEU A 6 -37.65 -0.09 -31.55
CA LEU A 6 -36.99 1.10 -32.10
C LEU A 6 -35.50 0.85 -32.26
N TRP A 7 -34.93 1.12 -33.43
CA TRP A 7 -33.48 1.04 -33.64
C TRP A 7 -32.76 2.22 -33.00
N PHE A 8 -31.50 2.07 -32.60
CA PHE A 8 -30.75 3.20 -32.00
C PHE A 8 -30.70 4.45 -32.90
N LYS A 9 -30.73 4.29 -34.22
CA LYS A 9 -30.81 5.42 -35.17
C LYS A 9 -32.14 6.21 -35.11
N GLU A 10 -33.19 5.62 -34.54
CA GLU A 10 -34.54 6.19 -34.39
C GLU A 10 -34.77 6.75 -32.98
N ILE A 11 -33.78 6.68 -32.08
CA ILE A 11 -33.91 7.04 -30.65
C ILE A 11 -33.05 8.28 -30.37
N SER A 12 -33.58 9.17 -29.54
CA SER A 12 -32.93 10.37 -29.00
C SER A 12 -32.99 10.40 -27.46
N LYS A 13 -32.31 11.37 -26.86
CA LYS A 13 -32.41 11.61 -25.41
C LYS A 13 -33.83 11.95 -24.91
N ASP A 14 -34.73 12.39 -25.80
CA ASP A 14 -36.09 12.78 -25.42
C ASP A 14 -37.03 11.57 -25.31
N ASP A 15 -36.59 10.39 -25.76
CA ASP A 15 -37.38 9.14 -25.78
C ASP A 15 -37.29 8.32 -24.48
N VAL A 16 -36.74 8.89 -23.39
CA VAL A 16 -36.62 8.22 -22.07
C VAL A 16 -37.94 7.57 -21.60
N PRO A 17 -39.14 8.19 -21.74
CA PRO A 17 -40.39 7.54 -21.35
C PRO A 17 -40.74 6.28 -22.15
N LEU A 18 -40.21 6.15 -23.38
CA LEU A 18 -40.47 5.03 -24.29
C LEU A 18 -39.44 3.92 -24.18
N VAL A 19 -38.16 4.27 -24.02
CA VAL A 19 -37.05 3.30 -24.08
C VAL A 19 -36.18 3.26 -22.82
N GLY A 20 -36.47 4.09 -21.82
CA GLY A 20 -35.65 4.21 -20.62
C GLY A 20 -34.31 4.92 -20.85
N GLY A 21 -33.66 5.28 -19.76
CA GLY A 21 -32.48 6.16 -19.78
C GLY A 21 -31.28 5.65 -20.57
N LYS A 22 -30.93 4.37 -20.39
CA LYS A 22 -29.79 3.76 -21.08
C LYS A 22 -29.99 3.68 -22.59
N ASN A 23 -31.19 3.28 -23.05
CA ASN A 23 -31.45 3.21 -24.49
C ASN A 23 -31.53 4.61 -25.10
N ALA A 24 -32.10 5.59 -24.39
CA ALA A 24 -32.13 6.98 -24.83
C ALA A 24 -30.69 7.53 -24.99
N SER A 25 -29.82 7.28 -24.01
CA SER A 25 -28.38 7.63 -24.10
C SER A 25 -27.69 6.92 -25.27
N LEU A 26 -27.88 5.60 -25.44
CA LEU A 26 -27.31 4.84 -26.55
C LEU A 26 -27.80 5.33 -27.93
N GLY A 27 -29.09 5.62 -28.05
CA GLY A 27 -29.70 6.17 -29.26
C GLY A 27 -29.18 7.56 -29.59
N GLU A 28 -29.11 8.45 -28.60
CA GLU A 28 -28.53 9.79 -28.73
C GLU A 28 -27.09 9.72 -29.23
N MET A 29 -26.26 8.89 -28.59
CA MET A 29 -24.87 8.71 -29.01
C MET A 29 -24.81 8.14 -30.44
N PHE A 30 -25.61 7.11 -30.77
CA PHE A 30 -25.55 6.47 -32.09
C PHE A 30 -26.03 7.40 -33.21
N SER A 31 -27.13 8.11 -33.00
CA SER A 31 -27.75 8.97 -34.02
C SER A 31 -26.97 10.28 -34.23
N LYS A 32 -26.41 10.87 -33.16
CA LYS A 32 -25.72 12.18 -33.22
C LYS A 32 -24.20 12.06 -33.30
N LEU A 33 -23.59 11.14 -32.54
CA LEU A 33 -22.12 11.11 -32.35
C LEU A 33 -21.39 10.17 -33.30
N SER A 34 -22.07 9.18 -33.91
CA SER A 34 -21.45 8.37 -34.96
C SER A 34 -21.01 9.18 -36.17
N LYS A 35 -21.71 10.27 -36.49
CA LYS A 35 -21.28 11.24 -37.52
C LYS A 35 -20.04 12.05 -37.12
N LYS A 36 -19.76 12.17 -35.81
CA LYS A 36 -18.55 12.80 -35.26
C LYS A 36 -17.39 11.81 -35.07
N GLY A 37 -17.50 10.59 -35.62
CA GLY A 37 -16.45 9.57 -35.59
C GLY A 37 -16.42 8.68 -34.35
N ILE A 38 -17.40 8.80 -33.44
CA ILE A 38 -17.52 7.89 -32.28
C ILE A 38 -18.19 6.59 -32.71
N GLN A 39 -17.51 5.47 -32.50
CA GLN A 39 -18.06 4.16 -32.83
C GLN A 39 -18.88 3.59 -31.68
N ILE A 40 -20.12 3.20 -31.98
CA ILE A 40 -21.06 2.64 -31.00
C ILE A 40 -21.62 1.33 -31.58
N PRO A 41 -21.65 0.23 -30.81
CA PRO A 41 -22.21 -1.02 -31.29
C PRO A 41 -23.69 -0.87 -31.57
N ASN A 42 -24.10 -1.21 -32.79
CA ASN A 42 -25.49 -1.09 -33.24
C ASN A 42 -26.42 -2.08 -32.50
N GLY A 43 -27.71 -1.77 -32.47
CA GLY A 43 -28.74 -2.51 -31.75
C GLY A 43 -30.11 -1.86 -31.84
N PHE A 44 -31.04 -2.38 -31.06
CA PHE A 44 -32.41 -1.87 -30.96
C PHE A 44 -32.94 -2.00 -29.53
N ALA A 45 -33.93 -1.18 -29.20
CA ALA A 45 -34.67 -1.20 -27.94
C ALA A 45 -36.04 -1.83 -28.13
N ILE A 46 -36.41 -2.70 -27.20
CA ILE A 46 -37.77 -3.19 -26.99
C ILE A 46 -38.45 -2.19 -26.05
N THR A 47 -39.50 -1.51 -26.53
CA THR A 47 -40.07 -0.34 -25.84
C THR A 47 -40.80 -0.71 -24.54
N ALA A 48 -41.00 0.28 -23.68
CA ALA A 48 -41.85 0.19 -22.49
C ALA A 48 -43.28 -0.25 -22.84
N ASP A 49 -43.78 0.13 -24.02
CA ASP A 49 -45.09 -0.29 -24.50
C ASP A 49 -45.13 -1.78 -24.88
N ALA A 50 -44.04 -2.34 -25.40
CA ALA A 50 -43.93 -3.78 -25.62
C ALA A 50 -43.97 -4.56 -24.30
N PHE A 51 -43.33 -4.05 -23.24
CA PHE A 51 -43.43 -4.62 -21.90
C PHE A 51 -44.87 -4.57 -21.36
N ARG A 52 -45.56 -3.41 -21.48
CA ARG A 52 -46.97 -3.28 -21.08
C ARG A 52 -47.89 -4.22 -21.86
N TYR A 53 -47.64 -4.40 -23.16
CA TYR A 53 -48.39 -5.33 -23.99
C TYR A 53 -48.17 -6.78 -23.56
N PHE A 54 -46.93 -7.17 -23.26
CA PHE A 54 -46.60 -8.49 -22.71
C PHE A 54 -47.34 -8.76 -21.39
N LEU A 55 -47.42 -7.77 -20.47
CA LEU A 55 -48.14 -7.94 -19.21
C LEU A 55 -49.64 -8.14 -19.43
N ARG A 56 -50.29 -7.28 -20.24
CA ARG A 56 -51.73 -7.36 -20.53
C ARG A 56 -52.13 -8.67 -21.21
N PHE A 57 -51.37 -9.12 -22.20
CA PHE A 57 -51.65 -10.37 -22.92
C PHE A 57 -51.64 -11.60 -22.02
N ASN A 58 -50.87 -11.57 -20.93
CA ASN A 58 -50.77 -12.68 -19.98
C ASN A 58 -51.60 -12.46 -18.70
N GLU A 59 -52.40 -11.39 -18.62
CA GLU A 59 -53.16 -11.00 -17.42
C GLU A 59 -52.27 -10.90 -16.15
N ILE A 60 -51.01 -10.48 -16.34
CA ILE A 60 -50.03 -10.37 -15.24
C ILE A 60 -50.22 -9.08 -14.46
N ASP A 61 -50.72 -8.03 -15.10
CA ASP A 61 -51.00 -6.72 -14.52
C ASP A 61 -51.97 -6.77 -13.35
N GLU A 62 -53.12 -7.43 -13.51
CA GLU A 62 -54.08 -7.58 -12.41
C GLU A 62 -53.52 -8.44 -11.27
N ARG A 63 -52.83 -9.54 -11.60
CA ARG A 63 -52.18 -10.40 -10.59
C ARG A 63 -51.04 -9.69 -9.84
N LEU A 64 -50.32 -8.79 -10.49
CA LEU A 64 -49.29 -7.98 -9.84
C LEU A 64 -49.92 -6.98 -8.86
N LYS A 65 -51.07 -6.37 -9.18
CA LYS A 65 -51.81 -5.53 -8.22
C LYS A 65 -52.15 -6.29 -6.95
N GLU A 66 -52.74 -7.47 -7.06
CA GLU A 66 -53.08 -8.32 -5.91
C GLU A 66 -51.86 -8.69 -5.05
N ILE A 67 -50.71 -8.94 -5.69
CA ILE A 67 -49.46 -9.24 -4.99
C ILE A 67 -48.97 -8.03 -4.21
N PHE A 68 -48.99 -6.84 -4.82
CA PHE A 68 -48.49 -5.61 -4.21
C PHE A 68 -49.47 -4.99 -3.19
N GLU A 69 -50.76 -5.27 -3.25
CA GLU A 69 -51.72 -4.90 -2.19
C GLU A 69 -51.42 -5.61 -0.86
N LYS A 70 -50.88 -6.83 -0.93
CA LYS A 70 -50.50 -7.64 0.24
C LYS A 70 -49.04 -7.43 0.67
N PHE A 71 -48.32 -6.52 0.00
CA PHE A 71 -46.91 -6.26 0.27
C PHE A 71 -46.77 -5.40 1.52
N ASP A 72 -45.99 -5.89 2.50
CA ASP A 72 -45.61 -5.13 3.69
C ASP A 72 -44.16 -4.64 3.53
N PRO A 73 -43.95 -3.33 3.32
CA PRO A 73 -42.62 -2.76 3.10
C PRO A 73 -41.70 -2.82 4.32
N LYS A 74 -42.25 -3.03 5.54
CA LYS A 74 -41.45 -3.14 6.77
C LYS A 74 -40.96 -4.56 7.04
N ASN A 75 -41.44 -5.54 6.28
CA ASN A 75 -41.12 -6.95 6.48
C ASN A 75 -40.24 -7.50 5.35
N ILE A 76 -38.99 -7.84 5.69
CA ILE A 76 -38.00 -8.42 4.75
C ILE A 76 -38.48 -9.74 4.13
N GLN A 77 -39.25 -10.54 4.87
CA GLN A 77 -39.80 -11.79 4.35
C GLN A 77 -40.91 -11.53 3.33
N SER A 78 -41.78 -10.54 3.58
CA SER A 78 -42.81 -10.10 2.63
C SER A 78 -42.19 -9.58 1.33
N LEU A 79 -41.08 -8.82 1.41
CA LEU A 79 -40.32 -8.36 0.25
C LEU A 79 -39.80 -9.51 -0.63
N LYS A 80 -39.18 -10.53 -0.01
CA LYS A 80 -38.64 -11.70 -0.73
C LYS A 80 -39.73 -12.51 -1.41
N GLU A 81 -40.84 -12.74 -0.71
CA GLU A 81 -41.97 -13.52 -1.23
C GLU A 81 -42.68 -12.80 -2.38
N THR A 82 -42.95 -11.50 -2.19
CA THR A 82 -43.54 -10.62 -3.20
C THR A 82 -42.67 -10.57 -4.45
N GLY A 83 -41.37 -10.29 -4.29
CA GLY A 83 -40.42 -10.28 -5.41
C GLY A 83 -40.35 -11.62 -6.14
N LYS A 84 -40.28 -12.74 -5.42
CA LYS A 84 -40.24 -14.08 -6.03
C LYS A 84 -41.52 -14.41 -6.80
N ARG A 85 -42.70 -14.08 -6.26
CA ARG A 85 -43.99 -14.28 -6.92
C ARG A 85 -44.10 -13.46 -8.21
N ALA A 86 -43.80 -12.17 -8.15
CA ALA A 86 -43.83 -11.27 -9.30
C ALA A 86 -42.89 -11.74 -10.43
N ARG A 87 -41.65 -12.12 -10.10
CA ARG A 87 -40.68 -12.66 -11.08
C ARG A 87 -41.16 -13.96 -11.73
N ASN A 88 -41.74 -14.86 -10.95
CA ASN A 88 -42.22 -16.15 -11.47
C ASN A 88 -43.39 -16.00 -12.44
N LEU A 89 -44.30 -15.03 -12.21
CA LEU A 89 -45.38 -14.73 -13.16
C LEU A 89 -44.81 -14.31 -14.52
N ILE A 90 -43.86 -13.39 -14.53
CA ILE A 90 -43.24 -12.87 -15.76
C ILE A 90 -42.46 -13.97 -16.50
N LEU A 91 -41.71 -14.79 -15.77
CA LEU A 91 -40.93 -15.88 -16.37
C LEU A 91 -41.80 -16.97 -17.01
N LYS A 92 -43.00 -17.22 -16.47
CA LYS A 92 -43.99 -18.17 -17.03
C LYS A 92 -44.80 -17.60 -18.18
N GLY A 93 -44.85 -16.27 -18.34
CA GLY A 93 -45.59 -15.61 -19.42
C GLY A 93 -45.12 -16.02 -20.83
N LYS A 94 -46.07 -16.08 -21.77
CA LYS A 94 -45.84 -16.31 -23.20
C LYS A 94 -45.74 -14.98 -23.93
N PHE A 95 -44.85 -14.88 -24.91
CA PHE A 95 -44.84 -13.69 -25.77
C PHE A 95 -46.06 -13.73 -26.70
N PRO A 96 -46.74 -12.58 -26.91
CA PRO A 96 -47.66 -12.41 -28.04
C PRO A 96 -46.95 -12.76 -29.36
N GLN A 97 -47.62 -13.47 -30.28
CA GLN A 97 -46.99 -13.96 -31.52
C GLN A 97 -46.46 -12.83 -32.41
N ASP A 98 -47.17 -11.71 -32.46
CA ASP A 98 -46.79 -10.49 -33.17
C ASP A 98 -45.53 -9.86 -32.56
N LEU A 99 -45.47 -9.71 -31.24
CA LEU A 99 -44.31 -9.18 -30.53
C LEU A 99 -43.08 -10.10 -30.66
N GLU A 100 -43.27 -11.41 -30.53
CA GLU A 100 -42.19 -12.40 -30.72
C GLU A 100 -41.61 -12.31 -32.13
N LYS A 101 -42.48 -12.28 -33.15
CA LYS A 101 -42.08 -12.16 -34.56
C LYS A 101 -41.29 -10.87 -34.79
N GLU A 102 -41.77 -9.74 -34.26
CA GLU A 102 -41.09 -8.45 -34.43
C GLU A 102 -39.70 -8.42 -33.77
N ILE A 103 -39.54 -8.99 -32.56
CA ILE A 103 -38.23 -9.12 -31.90
C ILE A 103 -37.27 -9.96 -32.74
N LEU A 104 -37.72 -11.13 -33.21
CA LEU A 104 -36.88 -12.06 -33.97
C LEU A 104 -36.53 -11.54 -35.36
N GLU A 105 -37.43 -10.84 -36.03
CA GLU A 105 -37.15 -10.19 -37.31
C GLU A 105 -36.08 -9.11 -37.19
N ASN A 106 -36.16 -8.26 -36.16
CA ASN A 106 -35.14 -7.24 -35.91
C ASN A 106 -33.80 -7.85 -35.48
N TYR A 107 -33.79 -8.95 -34.73
CA TYR A 107 -32.57 -9.72 -34.44
C TYR A 107 -31.93 -10.33 -35.69
N ARG A 108 -32.74 -10.86 -36.62
CA ARG A 108 -32.24 -11.35 -37.93
C ARG A 108 -31.70 -10.21 -38.78
N LYS A 109 -32.35 -9.05 -38.80
CA LYS A 109 -31.85 -7.83 -39.45
C LYS A 109 -30.48 -7.42 -38.88
N LEU A 110 -30.35 -7.40 -37.55
CA LEU A 110 -29.06 -7.13 -36.88
C LEU A 110 -28.00 -8.16 -37.28
N SER A 111 -28.37 -9.44 -37.33
CA SER A 111 -27.48 -10.54 -37.75
C SER A 111 -26.99 -10.36 -39.20
N LYS A 112 -27.87 -9.93 -40.11
CA LYS A 112 -27.52 -9.58 -41.50
C LYS A 112 -26.54 -8.40 -41.59
N ILE A 113 -26.76 -7.33 -40.81
CA ILE A 113 -25.88 -6.15 -40.78
C ILE A 113 -24.42 -6.54 -40.45
N TYR A 114 -24.23 -7.50 -39.55
CA TYR A 114 -22.90 -7.98 -39.15
C TYR A 114 -22.43 -9.23 -39.91
N GLY A 115 -23.16 -9.68 -40.94
CA GLY A 115 -22.77 -10.84 -41.75
C GLY A 115 -22.71 -12.17 -40.99
N GLN A 116 -23.51 -12.35 -39.93
CA GLN A 116 -23.50 -13.53 -39.08
C GLN A 116 -24.87 -14.22 -39.08
N LYS A 117 -24.90 -15.56 -38.94
CA LYS A 117 -26.17 -16.31 -38.84
C LYS A 117 -26.93 -15.98 -37.54
N ASN A 118 -26.22 -15.98 -36.41
CA ASN A 118 -26.75 -15.64 -35.08
C ASN A 118 -25.76 -14.73 -34.37
N VAL A 119 -25.96 -13.41 -34.45
CA VAL A 119 -25.04 -12.43 -33.87
C VAL A 119 -25.07 -12.46 -32.34
N ASP A 120 -23.91 -12.36 -31.69
CA ASP A 120 -23.82 -12.29 -30.24
C ASP A 120 -24.23 -10.90 -29.72
N VAL A 121 -25.19 -10.87 -28.79
CA VAL A 121 -25.79 -9.64 -28.25
C VAL A 121 -25.74 -9.57 -26.72
N ALA A 122 -25.70 -8.34 -26.22
CA ALA A 122 -25.96 -7.97 -24.84
C ALA A 122 -27.44 -7.59 -24.74
N VAL A 123 -28.13 -8.20 -23.78
CA VAL A 123 -29.53 -7.94 -23.48
C VAL A 123 -29.58 -7.26 -22.11
N ARG A 124 -29.87 -5.96 -22.08
CA ARG A 124 -29.80 -5.13 -20.88
C ARG A 124 -31.14 -4.48 -20.55
N SER A 125 -31.44 -4.39 -19.28
CA SER A 125 -32.58 -3.66 -18.74
C SER A 125 -32.33 -2.14 -18.75
N SER A 126 -33.33 -1.37 -19.21
CA SER A 126 -33.36 0.09 -19.15
C SER A 126 -34.72 0.53 -18.63
N ALA A 127 -34.79 1.07 -17.41
CA ALA A 127 -36.05 1.49 -16.82
C ALA A 127 -36.37 2.94 -17.15
N THR A 128 -37.67 3.26 -17.23
CA THR A 128 -38.19 4.61 -17.51
C THR A 128 -37.97 5.60 -16.37
N ALA A 129 -37.67 5.10 -15.16
CA ALA A 129 -37.41 5.91 -13.97
C ALA A 129 -35.93 5.96 -13.55
N GLU A 130 -34.99 5.45 -14.37
CA GLU A 130 -33.55 5.39 -14.02
C GLU A 130 -32.86 6.77 -13.92
N ASP A 131 -33.45 7.84 -14.51
CA ASP A 131 -32.79 9.14 -14.74
C ASP A 131 -33.36 10.32 -13.93
N LEU A 132 -34.14 10.08 -12.87
CA LEU A 132 -34.46 11.17 -11.94
C LEU A 132 -33.15 11.66 -11.29
N ALA A 133 -32.89 12.97 -11.33
CA ALA A 133 -31.61 13.62 -10.98
C ALA A 133 -31.05 13.29 -9.59
N THR A 134 -31.84 12.63 -8.72
CA THR A 134 -31.52 12.23 -7.35
C THR A 134 -31.51 10.71 -7.13
N ALA A 135 -31.68 9.89 -8.17
CA ALA A 135 -31.94 8.45 -8.04
C ALA A 135 -31.07 7.61 -9.01
N SER A 136 -29.88 7.18 -8.58
CA SER A 136 -29.08 6.24 -9.37
C SER A 136 -29.52 4.79 -9.11
N PHE A 137 -30.21 4.17 -10.07
CA PHE A 137 -30.51 2.72 -10.08
C PHE A 137 -29.28 1.85 -10.42
N ALA A 138 -28.08 2.33 -10.12
CA ALA A 138 -26.83 1.68 -10.52
C ALA A 138 -26.70 0.28 -9.89
N GLY A 139 -26.58 -0.75 -10.72
CA GLY A 139 -26.34 -2.13 -10.30
C GLY A 139 -27.55 -2.88 -9.73
N GLN A 140 -28.77 -2.35 -9.87
CA GLN A 140 -29.99 -3.00 -9.34
C GLN A 140 -30.71 -3.93 -10.35
N HIS A 141 -30.51 -3.73 -11.65
CA HIS A 141 -31.13 -4.55 -12.71
C HIS A 141 -30.12 -5.46 -13.43
N GLU A 142 -30.62 -6.56 -14.00
CA GLU A 142 -29.78 -7.60 -14.59
C GLU A 142 -29.41 -7.30 -16.05
N SER A 143 -28.18 -7.65 -16.43
CA SER A 143 -27.67 -7.63 -17.80
C SER A 143 -27.21 -9.04 -18.19
N TYR A 144 -27.61 -9.50 -19.37
CA TYR A 144 -27.21 -10.79 -19.91
C TYR A 144 -26.34 -10.58 -21.14
N ILE A 145 -25.22 -11.27 -21.18
CA ILE A 145 -24.16 -11.04 -22.17
C ILE A 145 -23.78 -12.35 -22.85
N ASN A 146 -23.20 -12.26 -24.05
CA ASN A 146 -22.91 -13.41 -24.91
C ASN A 146 -24.18 -14.26 -25.16
N ILE A 147 -25.27 -13.58 -25.53
CA ILE A 147 -26.53 -14.22 -25.93
C ILE A 147 -26.53 -14.39 -27.45
N SER A 148 -26.78 -15.60 -27.93
CA SER A 148 -26.85 -15.91 -29.36
C SER A 148 -27.96 -16.93 -29.63
N GLY A 149 -28.71 -16.70 -30.71
CA GLY A 149 -29.83 -17.52 -31.15
C GLY A 149 -31.18 -17.06 -30.60
N ASN A 150 -32.23 -17.32 -31.38
CA ASN A 150 -33.60 -16.83 -31.16
C ASN A 150 -34.14 -17.18 -29.75
N GLU A 151 -34.03 -18.45 -29.34
CA GLU A 151 -34.57 -18.89 -28.05
C GLU A 151 -33.86 -18.22 -26.87
N ASN A 152 -32.52 -18.11 -26.93
CA ASN A 152 -31.73 -17.52 -25.86
C ASN A 152 -32.00 -16.02 -25.74
N LEU A 153 -32.23 -15.33 -26.87
CA LEU A 153 -32.64 -13.94 -26.89
C LEU A 153 -33.98 -13.75 -26.17
N LEU A 154 -35.03 -14.49 -26.55
CA LEU A 154 -36.35 -14.38 -25.92
C LEU A 154 -36.30 -14.71 -24.42
N LYS A 155 -35.52 -15.74 -24.03
CA LYS A 155 -35.28 -16.07 -22.62
C LYS A 155 -34.61 -14.90 -21.88
N ALA A 156 -33.59 -14.26 -22.46
CA ALA A 156 -32.90 -13.13 -21.85
C ALA A 156 -33.82 -11.89 -21.73
N VAL A 157 -34.64 -11.60 -22.75
CA VAL A 157 -35.61 -10.49 -22.71
C VAL A 157 -36.62 -10.70 -21.56
N LYS A 158 -37.19 -11.91 -21.43
CA LYS A 158 -38.09 -12.24 -20.32
C LYS A 158 -37.43 -12.07 -18.95
N LYS A 159 -36.17 -12.49 -18.82
CA LYS A 159 -35.44 -12.31 -17.56
C LYS A 159 -35.18 -10.83 -17.26
N CYS A 160 -34.90 -10.00 -18.27
CA CYS A 160 -34.83 -8.54 -18.09
C CYS A 160 -36.16 -7.98 -17.59
N PHE A 161 -37.29 -8.34 -18.20
CA PHE A 161 -38.62 -7.95 -17.71
C PHE A 161 -38.84 -8.35 -16.23
N ALA A 162 -38.46 -9.57 -15.86
CA ALA A 162 -38.55 -10.02 -14.47
C ALA A 162 -37.62 -9.22 -13.53
N SER A 163 -36.48 -8.72 -14.02
CA SER A 163 -35.52 -7.95 -13.21
C SER A 163 -36.03 -6.60 -12.70
N LEU A 164 -37.16 -6.12 -13.23
CA LEU A 164 -37.86 -4.96 -12.66
C LEU A 164 -38.38 -5.25 -11.24
N PHE A 165 -38.61 -6.51 -10.90
CA PHE A 165 -39.17 -6.96 -9.63
C PHE A 165 -38.16 -7.75 -8.79
N THR A 166 -36.86 -7.42 -8.88
CA THR A 166 -35.88 -7.92 -7.91
C THR A 166 -36.14 -7.33 -6.52
N ASP A 167 -35.75 -8.04 -5.47
CA ASP A 167 -35.98 -7.60 -4.08
C ASP A 167 -35.35 -6.22 -3.82
N ARG A 168 -34.20 -5.93 -4.46
CA ARG A 168 -33.53 -4.63 -4.40
C ARG A 168 -34.32 -3.53 -5.12
N ALA A 169 -34.81 -3.80 -6.33
CA ALA A 169 -35.57 -2.82 -7.11
C ALA A 169 -36.90 -2.46 -6.44
N ILE A 170 -37.57 -3.43 -5.80
CA ILE A 170 -38.79 -3.19 -5.03
C ILE A 170 -38.48 -2.33 -3.80
N ALA A 171 -37.51 -2.71 -2.98
CA ALA A 171 -37.13 -1.95 -1.79
C ALA A 171 -36.73 -0.50 -2.12
N TYR A 172 -36.02 -0.30 -3.22
CA TYR A 172 -35.60 1.03 -3.66
C TYR A 172 -36.78 1.91 -4.10
N ARG A 173 -37.73 1.37 -4.86
CA ARG A 173 -38.94 2.10 -5.25
C ARG A 173 -39.76 2.51 -4.04
N GLU A 174 -39.84 1.62 -3.06
CA GLU A 174 -40.52 1.90 -1.79
C GLU A 174 -39.85 3.05 -1.02
N GLU A 175 -38.52 3.00 -0.87
CA GLU A 175 -37.74 4.07 -0.20
C GLU A 175 -37.92 5.44 -0.86
N LYS A 176 -38.10 5.47 -2.19
CA LYS A 176 -38.29 6.69 -2.98
C LYS A 176 -39.76 7.09 -3.16
N GLY A 177 -40.72 6.29 -2.68
CA GLY A 177 -42.14 6.55 -2.83
C GLY A 177 -42.66 6.42 -4.27
N PHE A 178 -42.04 5.59 -5.11
CA PHE A 178 -42.54 5.31 -6.46
C PHE A 178 -43.58 4.18 -6.45
N GLU A 179 -44.70 4.39 -7.14
CA GLU A 179 -45.67 3.33 -7.39
C GLU A 179 -45.04 2.19 -8.22
N HIS A 180 -45.03 0.97 -7.66
CA HIS A 180 -44.35 -0.20 -8.24
C HIS A 180 -44.81 -0.56 -9.66
N LEU A 181 -46.08 -0.29 -9.98
CA LEU A 181 -46.71 -0.69 -11.24
C LEU A 181 -46.70 0.42 -12.32
N LYS A 182 -46.38 1.67 -11.95
CA LYS A 182 -46.23 2.77 -12.94
C LYS A 182 -44.90 2.73 -13.68
N VAL A 183 -43.87 2.13 -13.09
CA VAL A 183 -42.54 2.02 -13.71
C VAL A 183 -42.56 0.94 -14.78
N ALA A 184 -42.28 1.33 -16.02
CA ALA A 184 -42.13 0.39 -17.13
C ALA A 184 -40.63 0.14 -17.43
N LEU A 185 -40.34 -1.05 -17.97
CA LEU A 185 -39.00 -1.45 -18.38
C LEU A 185 -38.92 -1.57 -19.91
N SER A 186 -37.85 -1.02 -20.47
CA SER A 186 -37.40 -1.29 -21.83
C SER A 186 -36.20 -2.25 -21.81
N VAL A 187 -36.01 -2.99 -22.90
CA VAL A 187 -34.87 -3.93 -23.03
C VAL A 187 -34.01 -3.54 -24.22
N CYS A 188 -32.74 -3.26 -23.94
CA CYS A 188 -31.70 -3.04 -24.91
C CYS A 188 -31.24 -4.37 -25.51
N VAL A 189 -31.20 -4.50 -26.84
CA VAL A 189 -30.54 -5.59 -27.56
C VAL A 189 -29.42 -5.01 -28.40
N GLN A 190 -28.17 -5.10 -27.91
CA GLN A 190 -27.01 -4.48 -28.52
C GLN A 190 -25.99 -5.52 -28.99
N LYS A 191 -25.32 -5.31 -30.13
CA LYS A 191 -24.18 -6.12 -30.56
C LYS A 191 -23.10 -6.17 -29.46
N MET A 192 -22.65 -7.37 -29.11
CA MET A 192 -21.49 -7.53 -28.23
C MET A 192 -20.19 -7.19 -28.95
N VAL A 193 -19.31 -6.45 -28.28
CA VAL A 193 -17.92 -6.23 -28.71
C VAL A 193 -17.06 -7.38 -28.21
N ARG A 194 -16.14 -7.91 -29.06
CA ARG A 194 -15.25 -9.03 -28.71
C ARG A 194 -14.04 -8.62 -27.86
N SER A 195 -14.29 -7.83 -26.82
CA SER A 195 -13.30 -7.41 -25.81
C SER A 195 -12.78 -8.57 -24.97
N ASP A 196 -13.46 -9.72 -24.96
CA ASP A 196 -12.92 -10.98 -24.40
C ASP A 196 -11.57 -11.38 -25.02
N LEU A 197 -11.34 -11.00 -26.28
CA LEU A 197 -10.12 -11.26 -27.02
C LEU A 197 -9.11 -10.09 -26.97
N ALA A 198 -9.50 -8.93 -26.47
CA ALA A 198 -8.67 -7.73 -26.36
C ALA A 198 -8.81 -7.07 -24.99
N SER A 199 -9.35 -5.84 -24.93
CA SER A 199 -9.44 -5.02 -23.73
C SER A 199 -10.77 -4.27 -23.65
N SER A 200 -11.10 -3.84 -22.44
CA SER A 200 -12.22 -2.94 -22.16
C SER A 200 -11.95 -2.18 -20.88
N GLY A 201 -12.75 -1.16 -20.62
CA GLY A 201 -12.48 -0.26 -19.51
C GLY A 201 -13.57 0.74 -19.24
N VAL A 202 -13.26 1.61 -18.28
CA VAL A 202 -14.07 2.77 -17.93
C VAL A 202 -13.19 4.00 -18.04
N MET A 203 -13.77 5.13 -18.44
CA MET A 203 -13.07 6.40 -18.46
C MET A 203 -13.96 7.53 -17.96
N PHE A 204 -13.34 8.50 -17.31
CA PHE A 204 -13.99 9.65 -16.73
C PHE A 204 -13.41 10.91 -17.34
N THR A 205 -14.26 11.91 -17.60
CA THR A 205 -13.81 13.20 -18.14
C THR A 205 -13.32 14.15 -17.05
N LEU A 206 -12.96 13.62 -15.87
CA LEU A 206 -12.27 14.32 -14.81
C LEU A 206 -11.50 13.32 -13.96
N ASP A 207 -10.63 13.80 -13.08
CA ASP A 207 -10.06 12.97 -12.02
C ASP A 207 -11.11 12.70 -10.93
N THR A 208 -11.53 11.45 -10.76
CA THR A 208 -12.63 11.08 -9.87
C THR A 208 -12.28 11.20 -8.38
N GLU A 209 -11.00 11.24 -8.04
CA GLU A 209 -10.54 11.41 -6.65
C GLU A 209 -10.62 12.88 -6.21
N THR A 210 -10.06 13.79 -7.02
CA THR A 210 -9.94 15.21 -6.64
C THR A 210 -10.98 16.12 -7.28
N GLY A 211 -11.63 15.69 -8.36
CA GLY A 211 -12.52 16.50 -9.18
C GLY A 211 -11.79 17.37 -10.22
N PHE A 212 -10.50 17.12 -10.49
CA PHE A 212 -9.73 17.94 -11.44
C PHE A 212 -10.24 17.73 -12.88
N GLU A 213 -10.81 18.79 -13.45
CA GLU A 213 -11.60 18.73 -14.69
C GLU A 213 -10.77 18.69 -15.98
N ASN A 214 -9.48 19.06 -15.94
CA ASN A 214 -8.65 19.21 -17.15
C ASN A 214 -7.97 17.92 -17.59
N VAL A 215 -8.39 16.75 -17.09
CA VAL A 215 -7.86 15.44 -17.47
C VAL A 215 -8.98 14.48 -17.86
N VAL A 216 -8.64 13.51 -18.71
CA VAL A 216 -9.42 12.29 -18.90
C VAL A 216 -8.68 11.17 -18.18
N LEU A 217 -9.36 10.51 -17.24
CA LEU A 217 -8.89 9.32 -16.54
C LEU A 217 -9.39 8.08 -17.29
N ILE A 218 -8.50 7.24 -17.79
CA ILE A 218 -8.85 6.01 -18.50
C ILE A 218 -8.32 4.81 -17.73
N ASN A 219 -9.21 3.92 -17.32
CA ASN A 219 -8.84 2.66 -16.70
C ASN A 219 -9.11 1.49 -17.66
N SER A 220 -8.14 0.57 -17.78
CA SER A 220 -8.19 -0.50 -18.79
C SER A 220 -7.80 -1.87 -18.24
N ILE A 221 -8.49 -2.92 -18.71
CA ILE A 221 -8.19 -4.32 -18.41
C ILE A 221 -8.26 -5.19 -19.67
N PHE A 222 -7.66 -6.37 -19.61
CA PHE A 222 -7.91 -7.41 -20.60
C PHE A 222 -9.25 -8.10 -20.39
N GLY A 223 -9.90 -8.50 -21.47
CA GLY A 223 -11.19 -9.19 -21.42
C GLY A 223 -12.37 -8.25 -21.21
N GLN A 224 -13.49 -8.80 -20.74
CA GLN A 224 -14.73 -8.03 -20.54
C GLN A 224 -14.73 -7.11 -19.31
N GLY A 225 -15.37 -5.96 -19.45
CA GLY A 225 -15.29 -4.81 -18.53
C GLY A 225 -16.03 -4.98 -17.19
N GLU A 226 -16.77 -6.08 -17.02
CA GLU A 226 -17.57 -6.29 -15.82
C GLU A 226 -16.71 -6.36 -14.53
N MET A 227 -15.45 -6.81 -14.63
CA MET A 227 -14.56 -6.87 -13.46
C MET A 227 -14.06 -5.51 -12.99
N ILE A 228 -13.86 -4.56 -13.92
CA ILE A 228 -13.42 -3.22 -13.58
C ILE A 228 -14.55 -2.41 -12.96
N VAL A 229 -15.76 -2.50 -13.52
CA VAL A 229 -16.97 -1.86 -12.98
C VAL A 229 -17.30 -2.36 -11.56
N LYS A 230 -17.00 -3.64 -11.26
CA LYS A 230 -17.18 -4.24 -9.93
C LYS A 230 -15.98 -4.06 -8.98
N GLY A 231 -14.91 -3.37 -9.39
CA GLY A 231 -13.71 -3.15 -8.56
C GLY A 231 -12.96 -4.43 -8.17
N LYS A 232 -13.06 -5.51 -8.96
CA LYS A 232 -12.47 -6.83 -8.63
C LYS A 232 -11.03 -7.01 -9.12
N ILE A 233 -10.48 -6.03 -9.81
CA ILE A 233 -9.18 -6.09 -10.47
C ILE A 233 -8.53 -4.71 -10.45
N ILE A 234 -7.20 -4.67 -10.33
CA ILE A 234 -6.41 -3.44 -10.41
C ILE A 234 -6.10 -3.20 -11.90
N PRO A 235 -6.68 -2.17 -12.53
CA PRO A 235 -6.56 -1.90 -13.96
C PRO A 235 -5.26 -1.14 -14.29
N ASP A 236 -4.91 -1.09 -15.57
CA ASP A 236 -4.03 -0.03 -16.07
C ASP A 236 -4.73 1.30 -15.91
N THR A 237 -3.97 2.35 -15.57
CA THR A 237 -4.49 3.70 -15.37
C THR A 237 -3.73 4.68 -16.24
N PHE A 238 -4.46 5.53 -16.97
CA PHE A 238 -3.90 6.56 -17.84
C PHE A 238 -4.54 7.91 -17.57
N TYR A 239 -3.73 8.96 -17.49
CA TYR A 239 -4.21 10.34 -17.45
C TYR A 239 -3.84 11.06 -18.74
N VAL A 240 -4.83 11.64 -19.40
CA VAL A 240 -4.65 12.43 -20.61
C VAL A 240 -5.05 13.87 -20.36
N PHE A 241 -4.14 14.81 -20.58
CA PHE A 241 -4.37 16.22 -20.33
C PHE A 241 -5.13 16.88 -21.47
N LYS A 242 -6.35 17.38 -21.19
CA LYS A 242 -7.27 17.89 -22.22
C LYS A 242 -6.73 19.11 -22.95
N PRO A 243 -6.18 20.15 -22.28
CA PRO A 243 -5.79 21.39 -22.97
C PRO A 243 -4.77 21.16 -24.10
N THR A 244 -3.68 20.45 -23.82
CA THR A 244 -2.65 20.20 -24.84
C THR A 244 -3.06 19.12 -25.85
N LEU A 245 -3.98 18.22 -25.48
CA LEU A 245 -4.59 17.30 -26.45
C LEU A 245 -5.41 18.04 -27.51
N LYS A 246 -6.13 19.12 -27.14
CA LYS A 246 -6.84 19.98 -28.11
C LYS A 246 -5.89 20.66 -29.09
N GLU A 247 -4.69 20.99 -28.63
CA GLU A 247 -3.62 21.58 -29.46
C GLU A 247 -2.89 20.54 -30.33
N GLY A 248 -3.22 19.25 -30.23
CA GLY A 248 -2.65 18.17 -31.04
C GLY A 248 -1.44 17.45 -30.44
N TYR A 249 -1.08 17.74 -29.19
CA TYR A 249 0.03 17.07 -28.51
C TYR A 249 -0.34 15.66 -28.04
N LYS A 250 0.67 14.81 -27.82
CA LYS A 250 0.51 13.46 -27.25
C LYS A 250 0.39 13.54 -25.74
N ALA A 251 -0.73 14.09 -25.26
CA ALA A 251 -0.90 14.54 -23.89
C ALA A 251 -1.12 13.43 -22.83
N ILE A 252 -0.50 12.26 -22.95
CA ILE A 252 -0.57 11.21 -21.93
C ILE A 252 0.45 11.53 -20.83
N ILE A 253 -0.02 12.17 -19.77
CA ILE A 253 0.85 12.73 -18.72
C ILE A 253 1.21 11.72 -17.62
N ARG A 254 0.54 10.56 -17.57
CA ARG A 254 0.80 9.49 -16.60
C ARG A 254 0.28 8.15 -17.08
N LYS A 255 1.07 7.07 -16.88
CA LYS A 255 0.68 5.68 -17.16
C LYS A 255 1.10 4.74 -16.02
N ASP A 256 0.13 4.19 -15.30
CA ASP A 256 0.36 3.18 -14.26
C ASP A 256 -0.05 1.79 -14.73
N LEU A 257 0.85 0.81 -14.60
CA LEU A 257 0.60 -0.56 -14.99
C LEU A 257 -0.21 -1.31 -13.91
N GLY A 258 -1.38 -1.81 -14.27
CA GLY A 258 -2.21 -2.63 -13.40
C GLY A 258 -1.74 -4.08 -13.32
N LYS A 259 -2.09 -4.77 -12.23
CA LYS A 259 -1.75 -6.20 -12.05
C LYS A 259 -2.39 -7.09 -13.12
N LYS A 260 -3.67 -6.83 -13.47
CA LYS A 260 -4.43 -7.50 -14.54
C LYS A 260 -4.28 -9.03 -14.57
N ASP A 261 -4.31 -9.70 -13.41
CA ASP A 261 -3.97 -11.13 -13.30
C ASP A 261 -5.06 -12.08 -13.83
N ARG A 262 -6.27 -11.58 -14.04
CA ARG A 262 -7.44 -12.34 -14.47
C ARG A 262 -8.24 -11.56 -15.52
N LYS A 263 -8.91 -12.26 -16.42
CA LYS A 263 -9.81 -11.67 -17.43
C LYS A 263 -11.08 -12.49 -17.60
N LEU A 264 -12.17 -11.84 -17.99
CA LEU A 264 -13.42 -12.52 -18.34
C LEU A 264 -13.48 -12.76 -19.84
N VAL A 265 -13.78 -14.00 -20.23
CA VAL A 265 -13.91 -14.45 -21.63
C VAL A 265 -15.20 -15.20 -21.86
N TYR A 266 -15.58 -15.40 -23.13
CA TYR A 266 -16.82 -16.10 -23.47
C TYR A 266 -16.81 -17.55 -22.97
N LYS A 267 -17.96 -17.99 -22.44
CA LYS A 267 -18.24 -19.39 -22.11
C LYS A 267 -18.96 -20.06 -23.28
N LYS A 268 -18.61 -21.31 -23.60
CA LYS A 268 -19.38 -22.15 -24.55
C LYS A 268 -20.79 -22.37 -23.97
N GLY A 269 -21.82 -22.04 -24.75
CA GLY A 269 -23.23 -22.13 -24.31
C GLY A 269 -23.82 -20.85 -23.68
N GLY A 270 -23.09 -19.73 -23.70
CA GLY A 270 -23.57 -18.41 -23.25
C GLY A 270 -22.97 -17.97 -21.90
N GLY A 271 -22.93 -16.65 -21.70
CA GLY A 271 -22.31 -16.02 -20.52
C GLY A 271 -20.79 -15.94 -20.58
N LEU A 272 -20.16 -15.61 -19.44
CA LEU A 272 -18.71 -15.43 -19.30
C LEU A 272 -18.10 -16.45 -18.34
N LYS A 273 -16.79 -16.66 -18.49
CA LYS A 273 -15.93 -17.41 -17.56
C LYS A 273 -14.68 -16.60 -17.23
N GLU A 274 -14.19 -16.77 -16.02
CA GLU A 274 -12.94 -16.16 -15.57
C GLU A 274 -11.75 -17.04 -15.98
N VAL A 275 -10.68 -16.42 -16.49
CA VAL A 275 -9.41 -17.08 -16.85
C VAL A 275 -8.23 -16.23 -16.37
N LYS A 276 -7.08 -16.87 -16.10
CA LYS A 276 -5.85 -16.15 -15.77
C LYS A 276 -5.24 -15.49 -17.01
N VAL A 277 -4.69 -14.29 -16.84
CA VAL A 277 -3.90 -13.60 -17.87
C VAL A 277 -2.46 -14.14 -17.83
N SER A 278 -1.82 -14.29 -18.98
CA SER A 278 -0.44 -14.76 -19.05
C SER A 278 0.50 -13.77 -18.33
N GLN A 279 1.59 -14.25 -17.72
CA GLN A 279 2.56 -13.35 -17.07
C GLN A 279 3.14 -12.32 -18.06
N LYS A 280 3.33 -12.71 -19.33
CA LYS A 280 3.82 -11.82 -20.39
C LYS A 280 2.86 -10.67 -20.67
N ASP A 281 1.56 -10.90 -20.60
CA ASP A 281 0.55 -9.88 -20.88
C ASP A 281 0.26 -9.01 -19.65
N GLN A 282 0.38 -9.55 -18.43
CA GLN A 282 0.27 -8.76 -17.19
C GLN A 282 1.29 -7.61 -17.16
N LEU A 283 2.47 -7.85 -17.74
CA LEU A 283 3.58 -6.89 -17.82
C LEU A 283 3.44 -5.87 -18.97
N LYS A 284 2.30 -5.84 -19.66
CA LYS A 284 2.02 -4.89 -20.75
C LYS A 284 0.77 -4.08 -20.46
N PHE A 285 0.76 -2.86 -20.97
CA PHE A 285 -0.47 -2.07 -21.05
C PHE A 285 -1.46 -2.73 -22.00
N SER A 286 -2.73 -2.70 -21.59
CA SER A 286 -3.86 -3.26 -22.33
C SER A 286 -4.35 -2.36 -23.48
N LEU A 287 -3.78 -1.16 -23.60
CA LEU A 287 -4.00 -0.20 -24.68
C LEU A 287 -2.66 0.32 -25.21
N SER A 288 -2.66 0.73 -26.48
CA SER A 288 -1.57 1.53 -27.07
C SER A 288 -1.77 3.03 -26.81
N ASP A 289 -0.71 3.81 -26.97
CA ASP A 289 -0.78 5.27 -26.78
C ASP A 289 -1.78 5.93 -27.76
N ASP A 290 -1.86 5.47 -29.02
CA ASP A 290 -2.83 5.99 -30.00
C ASP A 290 -4.28 5.64 -29.63
N GLU A 291 -4.50 4.46 -29.04
CA GLU A 291 -5.82 4.05 -28.54
C GLU A 291 -6.24 4.88 -27.33
N ILE A 292 -5.32 5.16 -26.41
CA ILE A 292 -5.53 6.06 -25.26
C ILE A 292 -5.92 7.46 -25.73
N LEU A 293 -5.19 8.02 -26.69
CA LEU A 293 -5.48 9.35 -27.24
C LEU A 293 -6.82 9.40 -28.00
N THR A 294 -7.16 8.33 -28.72
CA THR A 294 -8.46 8.21 -29.41
C THR A 294 -9.62 8.18 -28.41
N LEU A 295 -9.51 7.36 -27.36
CA LEU A 295 -10.51 7.30 -26.29
C LEU A 295 -10.66 8.65 -25.59
N ALA A 296 -9.55 9.34 -25.28
CA ALA A 296 -9.59 10.67 -24.65
C ALA A 296 -10.28 11.72 -25.54
N LYS A 297 -10.04 11.70 -26.86
CA LYS A 297 -10.73 12.57 -27.82
C LYS A 297 -12.24 12.28 -27.85
N TRP A 298 -12.64 11.00 -27.87
CA TRP A 298 -14.06 10.63 -27.79
C TRP A 298 -14.70 11.06 -26.48
N ALA A 299 -13.99 10.92 -25.36
CA ALA A 299 -14.46 11.36 -24.05
C ALA A 299 -14.71 12.87 -24.01
N MET A 300 -13.84 13.68 -24.62
CA MET A 300 -14.02 15.13 -24.75
C MET A 300 -15.19 15.51 -25.65
N ILE A 301 -15.40 14.81 -26.77
CA ILE A 301 -16.56 15.03 -27.65
C ILE A 301 -17.86 14.70 -26.91
N LEU A 302 -17.88 13.64 -26.09
CA LEU A 302 -19.02 13.27 -25.25
C LEU A 302 -19.31 14.34 -24.18
N GLU A 303 -18.29 14.79 -23.46
CA GLU A 303 -18.42 15.87 -22.47
C GLU A 303 -18.94 17.17 -23.09
N GLU A 304 -18.43 17.55 -24.26
CA GLU A 304 -18.89 18.74 -25.00
C GLU A 304 -20.35 18.59 -25.46
N HIS A 305 -20.74 17.41 -25.95
CA HIS A 305 -22.11 17.15 -26.41
C HIS A 305 -23.14 17.22 -25.28
N TYR A 306 -22.82 16.68 -24.11
CA TYR A 306 -23.72 16.66 -22.96
C TYR A 306 -23.60 17.91 -22.06
N GLY A 307 -22.55 18.73 -22.24
CA GLY A 307 -22.31 19.93 -21.44
C GLY A 307 -21.98 19.67 -19.97
N MET A 308 -21.60 18.44 -19.62
CA MET A 308 -21.28 18.02 -18.25
C MET A 308 -20.31 16.83 -18.26
N HIS A 309 -19.60 16.64 -17.15
CA HIS A 309 -18.64 15.55 -17.01
C HIS A 309 -19.30 14.17 -17.15
N GLN A 310 -18.59 13.23 -17.77
CA GLN A 310 -19.11 11.91 -18.14
C GLN A 310 -18.34 10.77 -17.48
N ASP A 311 -19.06 9.70 -17.14
CA ASP A 311 -18.60 8.34 -16.86
C ASP A 311 -18.93 7.46 -18.08
N ILE A 312 -17.90 6.92 -18.71
CA ILE A 312 -17.97 6.30 -20.03
C ILE A 312 -17.39 4.89 -19.99
N GLU A 313 -18.15 3.91 -20.46
CA GLU A 313 -17.68 2.55 -20.66
C GLU A 313 -17.27 2.35 -22.13
N TRP A 314 -16.13 1.70 -22.35
CA TRP A 314 -15.59 1.44 -23.68
C TRP A 314 -15.09 -0.01 -23.81
N ALA A 315 -15.05 -0.50 -25.05
CA ALA A 315 -14.56 -1.84 -25.37
C ALA A 315 -13.78 -1.84 -26.69
N LYS A 316 -12.71 -2.64 -26.75
CA LYS A 316 -11.93 -2.91 -27.95
C LYS A 316 -12.31 -4.27 -28.52
N ASP A 317 -12.70 -4.32 -29.78
CA ASP A 317 -13.01 -5.60 -30.43
C ASP A 317 -11.72 -6.34 -30.80
N GLY A 318 -11.50 -7.55 -30.26
CA GLY A 318 -10.28 -8.30 -30.58
C GLY A 318 -10.27 -8.98 -31.95
N LYS A 319 -11.35 -8.91 -32.74
CA LYS A 319 -11.36 -9.38 -34.14
C LYS A 319 -11.09 -8.25 -35.12
N THR A 320 -11.72 -7.10 -34.94
CA THR A 320 -11.54 -5.94 -35.85
C THR A 320 -10.47 -4.96 -35.37
N ASN A 321 -10.03 -5.09 -34.12
CA ASN A 321 -9.11 -4.18 -33.43
C ASN A 321 -9.65 -2.73 -33.29
N GLN A 322 -10.96 -2.53 -33.48
CA GLN A 322 -11.62 -1.23 -33.37
C GLN A 322 -12.08 -0.95 -31.94
N LEU A 323 -12.08 0.32 -31.56
CA LEU A 323 -12.61 0.81 -30.28
C LEU A 323 -14.09 1.15 -30.41
N PHE A 324 -14.85 0.96 -29.33
CA PHE A 324 -16.27 1.28 -29.25
C PHE A 324 -16.61 1.90 -27.90
N ILE A 325 -17.49 2.89 -27.91
CA ILE A 325 -18.19 3.36 -26.70
C ILE A 325 -19.42 2.49 -26.51
N VAL A 326 -19.52 1.84 -25.35
CA VAL A 326 -20.63 0.93 -25.04
C VAL A 326 -21.68 1.57 -24.12
N GLN A 327 -21.30 2.60 -23.36
CA GLN A 327 -22.22 3.37 -22.52
C GLN A 327 -21.61 4.73 -22.14
N SER A 328 -22.45 5.76 -21.97
CA SER A 328 -22.06 7.05 -21.36
C SER A 328 -23.18 7.53 -20.45
N ARG A 329 -22.80 8.16 -19.34
CA ARG A 329 -23.72 8.81 -18.40
C ARG A 329 -23.04 9.98 -17.68
N PRO A 330 -23.80 10.92 -17.10
CA PRO A 330 -23.22 11.96 -16.25
C PRO A 330 -22.41 11.40 -15.08
N GLU A 331 -21.26 11.99 -14.80
CA GLU A 331 -20.51 11.79 -13.55
C GLU A 331 -21.28 12.50 -12.42
N THR A 332 -21.52 11.84 -11.28
CA THR A 332 -22.44 12.34 -10.23
C THR A 332 -21.78 12.64 -8.89
N VAL A 333 -20.50 12.28 -8.70
CA VAL A 333 -19.77 12.52 -7.45
C VAL A 333 -19.37 13.99 -7.30
N HIS A 334 -18.93 14.63 -8.38
CA HIS A 334 -18.46 16.02 -8.38
C HIS A 334 -19.42 17.00 -9.06
N ALA A 335 -20.43 16.52 -9.79
CA ALA A 335 -21.44 17.34 -10.46
C ALA A 335 -22.16 18.41 -9.60
N PRO A 336 -22.41 18.22 -8.28
CA PRO A 336 -23.08 19.25 -7.48
C PRO A 336 -22.16 20.27 -6.78
N LYS A 337 -20.82 20.19 -6.89
CA LYS A 337 -19.90 21.05 -6.13
C LYS A 337 -19.36 22.23 -6.95
N LYS A 338 -20.23 23.19 -7.25
CA LYS A 338 -19.81 24.48 -7.85
C LYS A 338 -19.19 25.46 -6.84
N GLU A 339 -19.30 25.24 -5.53
CA GLU A 339 -18.66 26.11 -4.53
C GLU A 339 -17.34 25.48 -4.02
N ARG A 340 -16.21 26.03 -4.47
CA ARG A 340 -14.87 25.69 -3.95
C ARG A 340 -14.66 26.44 -2.63
N VAL A 341 -15.18 25.89 -1.53
CA VAL A 341 -15.03 26.47 -0.18
C VAL A 341 -13.88 25.80 0.55
N TYR A 342 -12.93 26.58 1.05
CA TYR A 342 -11.92 26.13 2.02
C TYR A 342 -12.36 26.49 3.43
N GLU A 343 -12.24 25.54 4.36
CA GLU A 343 -12.68 25.73 5.75
C GLU A 343 -11.48 25.77 6.69
N GLU A 344 -11.27 26.91 7.35
CA GLU A 344 -10.35 27.05 8.48
C GLU A 344 -11.16 27.14 9.77
N TYR A 345 -10.69 26.46 10.81
CA TYR A 345 -11.37 26.41 12.09
C TYR A 345 -10.54 27.22 13.09
N GLU A 346 -11.17 28.19 13.76
CA GLU A 346 -10.54 29.00 14.81
C GLU A 346 -11.31 28.88 16.11
N ILE A 347 -10.64 28.45 17.17
CA ILE A 347 -11.21 28.35 18.52
C ILE A 347 -10.51 29.34 19.45
N LYS A 348 -11.27 30.29 20.01
CA LYS A 348 -10.78 31.22 21.05
C LYS A 348 -11.53 30.90 22.33
N THR A 349 -10.83 30.31 23.30
CA THR A 349 -11.40 29.92 24.58
C THR A 349 -10.37 30.06 25.69
N THR A 350 -10.81 30.55 26.84
CA THR A 350 -10.05 30.57 28.10
C THR A 350 -10.29 29.32 28.94
N LYS A 351 -11.25 28.47 28.55
CA LYS A 351 -11.52 27.20 29.24
C LYS A 351 -10.33 26.27 29.08
N LYS A 352 -9.94 25.61 30.17
CA LYS A 352 -8.91 24.57 30.13
C LYS A 352 -9.45 23.33 29.42
N PRO A 353 -8.67 22.68 28.54
CA PRO A 353 -9.07 21.42 27.94
C PRO A 353 -9.22 20.34 29.01
N ILE A 354 -10.27 19.53 28.90
CA ILE A 354 -10.51 18.39 29.80
C ILE A 354 -9.56 17.23 29.48
N LEU A 355 -9.13 17.12 28.22
CA LEU A 355 -8.17 16.13 27.75
C LEU A 355 -7.33 16.70 26.62
N THR A 356 -6.12 16.18 26.47
CA THR A 356 -5.21 16.50 25.36
C THR A 356 -4.65 15.22 24.75
N GLY A 357 -4.38 15.24 23.45
CA GLY A 357 -3.73 14.14 22.74
C GLY A 357 -2.96 14.66 21.52
N ILE A 358 -2.65 13.78 20.59
CA ILE A 358 -1.97 14.12 19.34
C ILE A 358 -3.02 14.50 18.30
N ALA A 359 -2.93 15.70 17.72
CA ALA A 359 -3.84 16.15 16.68
C ALA A 359 -3.49 15.54 15.31
N ILE A 360 -4.53 15.12 14.59
CA ILE A 360 -4.48 14.66 13.20
C ILE A 360 -5.39 15.57 12.37
N GLY A 361 -4.78 16.32 11.45
CA GLY A 361 -5.45 17.35 10.66
C GLY A 361 -5.60 18.69 11.41
N ASN A 362 -6.24 19.67 10.78
CA ASN A 362 -6.36 21.06 11.29
C ASN A 362 -7.82 21.53 11.44
N LYS A 363 -8.76 20.63 11.74
CA LYS A 363 -10.21 20.93 11.87
C LYS A 363 -10.67 20.90 13.34
N VAL A 364 -11.89 21.38 13.60
CA VAL A 364 -12.60 21.21 14.87
C VAL A 364 -13.88 20.41 14.63
N GLY A 365 -14.16 19.44 15.49
CA GLY A 365 -15.41 18.68 15.47
C GLY A 365 -16.17 18.81 16.78
N GLN A 366 -17.49 18.74 16.69
CA GLN A 366 -18.40 18.82 17.84
C GLN A 366 -19.53 17.83 17.72
N GLY A 367 -19.95 17.29 18.86
CA GLY A 367 -21.09 16.41 18.92
C GLY A 367 -21.26 15.80 20.30
N LYS A 368 -22.31 15.01 20.43
CA LYS A 368 -22.45 14.10 21.57
C LYS A 368 -21.38 13.04 21.45
N VAL A 369 -20.64 12.84 22.51
CA VAL A 369 -19.76 11.69 22.69
C VAL A 369 -20.59 10.44 22.57
N HIS A 370 -20.12 9.50 21.77
CA HIS A 370 -20.57 8.13 21.83
C HIS A 370 -19.35 7.28 22.14
N VAL A 371 -19.26 6.81 23.38
CA VAL A 371 -18.19 5.91 23.79
C VAL A 371 -18.55 4.52 23.30
N ILE A 372 -17.80 4.02 22.33
CA ILE A 372 -17.97 2.69 21.76
C ILE A 372 -16.66 1.93 22.01
N GLU A 373 -16.66 1.02 22.96
CA GLU A 373 -15.48 0.23 23.33
C GLU A 373 -15.25 -0.98 22.40
N ASP A 374 -16.28 -1.42 21.67
CA ASP A 374 -16.27 -2.61 20.82
C ASP A 374 -17.01 -2.38 19.48
N VAL A 375 -16.42 -2.88 18.40
CA VAL A 375 -16.89 -2.70 17.01
C VAL A 375 -18.31 -3.26 16.77
N SER A 376 -18.74 -4.24 17.57
CA SER A 376 -20.08 -4.83 17.48
C SER A 376 -21.21 -3.83 17.75
N LYS A 377 -20.91 -2.74 18.47
CA LYS A 377 -21.85 -1.67 18.79
C LYS A 377 -21.83 -0.50 17.80
N ILE A 378 -21.09 -0.61 16.69
CA ILE A 378 -21.07 0.42 15.63
C ILE A 378 -22.47 0.76 15.10
N GLY A 379 -23.39 -0.21 15.08
CA GLY A 379 -24.77 0.02 14.64
C GLY A 379 -25.54 1.04 15.49
N GLU A 380 -25.06 1.35 16.70
CA GLU A 380 -25.64 2.34 17.61
C GLU A 380 -25.14 3.77 17.33
N PHE A 381 -24.04 3.91 16.56
CA PHE A 381 -23.39 5.19 16.28
C PHE A 381 -24.20 6.03 15.29
N LYS A 382 -24.48 7.29 15.63
CA LYS A 382 -25.28 8.19 14.80
C LYS A 382 -24.41 9.22 14.10
N LYS A 383 -24.86 9.65 12.92
CA LYS A 383 -24.19 10.69 12.14
C LYS A 383 -24.06 11.99 12.97
N GLY A 384 -22.85 12.55 13.02
CA GLY A 384 -22.55 13.79 13.74
C GLY A 384 -22.11 13.62 15.19
N GLU A 385 -22.05 12.39 15.71
CA GLU A 385 -21.51 12.10 17.04
C GLU A 385 -19.97 12.12 17.05
N VAL A 386 -19.38 12.36 18.23
CA VAL A 386 -17.94 12.24 18.45
C VAL A 386 -17.66 10.81 18.85
N LEU A 387 -16.96 10.08 17.98
CA LEU A 387 -16.56 8.70 18.25
C LEU A 387 -15.45 8.72 19.30
N VAL A 388 -15.76 8.23 20.49
CA VAL A 388 -14.76 7.99 21.53
C VAL A 388 -14.57 6.50 21.65
N THR A 389 -13.35 6.03 21.41
CA THR A 389 -13.03 4.61 21.54
C THR A 389 -11.61 4.45 22.07
N ARG A 390 -11.25 3.22 22.43
CA ARG A 390 -9.91 2.93 22.90
C ARG A 390 -8.89 2.99 21.76
N MET A 391 -9.23 2.37 20.63
CA MET A 391 -8.46 2.37 19.37
C MET A 391 -9.40 2.05 18.19
N THR A 392 -9.09 2.55 17.00
CA THR A 392 -9.82 2.22 15.75
C THR A 392 -9.08 1.16 14.94
N ASP A 393 -9.80 0.35 14.17
CA ASP A 393 -9.33 -0.62 13.14
C ASP A 393 -10.18 -0.46 11.84
N PRO A 394 -9.93 -1.18 10.74
CA PRO A 394 -10.67 -0.97 9.48
C PRO A 394 -12.19 -1.19 9.58
N ASP A 395 -12.67 -2.00 10.53
CA ASP A 395 -14.09 -2.24 10.71
C ASP A 395 -14.82 -0.97 11.23
N TRP A 396 -14.07 0.01 11.77
CA TRP A 396 -14.59 1.30 12.22
C TRP A 396 -14.80 2.32 11.11
N VAL A 397 -14.33 2.07 9.89
CA VAL A 397 -14.37 3.03 8.77
C VAL A 397 -15.79 3.55 8.50
N VAL A 398 -16.82 2.71 8.71
CA VAL A 398 -18.22 3.08 8.53
C VAL A 398 -18.64 4.14 9.56
N ALA A 399 -18.35 3.92 10.85
CA ALA A 399 -18.62 4.88 11.91
C ALA A 399 -17.77 6.15 11.78
N MET A 400 -16.49 5.99 11.43
CA MET A 400 -15.56 7.11 11.22
C MET A 400 -16.06 8.05 10.12
N ARG A 401 -16.55 7.53 8.99
CA ARG A 401 -17.09 8.34 7.88
C ARG A 401 -18.26 9.24 8.27
N ILE A 402 -19.02 8.87 9.29
CA ILE A 402 -20.21 9.61 9.74
C ILE A 402 -19.98 10.37 11.05
N ALA A 403 -18.80 10.24 11.68
CA ALA A 403 -18.42 10.92 12.90
C ALA A 403 -18.11 12.41 12.66
N SER A 404 -18.40 13.27 13.64
CA SER A 404 -17.99 14.67 13.64
C SER A 404 -16.56 14.88 14.11
N ALA A 405 -16.06 13.98 14.97
CA ALA A 405 -14.67 13.89 15.39
C ALA A 405 -14.36 12.48 15.89
N ILE A 406 -13.08 12.13 15.93
CA ILE A 406 -12.59 10.87 16.47
C ILE A 406 -11.65 11.16 17.63
N VAL A 407 -11.89 10.51 18.77
CA VAL A 407 -11.00 10.57 19.93
C VAL A 407 -10.63 9.16 20.32
N THR A 408 -9.33 8.88 20.37
CA THR A 408 -8.85 7.59 20.88
C THR A 408 -7.98 7.73 22.12
N ASP A 409 -8.15 6.81 23.07
CA ASP A 409 -7.23 6.66 24.21
C ASP A 409 -5.82 6.36 23.72
N GLU A 410 -5.72 5.52 22.68
CA GLU A 410 -4.47 4.94 22.22
C GLU A 410 -4.21 5.34 20.77
N GLY A 411 -2.95 5.62 20.44
CA GLY A 411 -2.55 6.04 19.09
C GLY A 411 -1.32 6.94 19.12
N GLY A 412 -0.15 6.31 19.23
CA GLY A 412 1.16 6.93 19.00
C GLY A 412 1.96 6.12 17.99
N ARG A 413 3.08 6.65 17.49
CA ARG A 413 4.05 5.87 16.70
C ARG A 413 4.82 4.92 17.65
N THR A 414 4.23 3.79 18.03
CA THR A 414 4.88 2.75 18.87
C THR A 414 6.02 2.09 18.09
N CYS A 415 7.16 1.78 18.71
CA CYS A 415 8.35 1.28 17.99
C CYS A 415 9.23 0.33 18.83
N PHE A 416 10.11 -0.42 18.16
CA PHE A 416 11.14 -1.30 18.72
C PHE A 416 12.55 -0.80 18.41
N SER A 417 13.55 -1.28 19.14
CA SER A 417 14.96 -1.10 18.76
C SER A 417 15.28 -1.76 17.41
N GLY A 418 16.24 -1.19 16.67
CA GLY A 418 16.62 -1.67 15.34
C GLY A 418 17.09 -3.12 15.28
N GLU A 419 17.74 -3.60 16.35
CA GLU A 419 18.24 -4.97 16.47
C GLU A 419 17.14 -6.04 16.63
N THR A 420 15.89 -5.61 16.89
CA THR A 420 14.77 -6.53 17.08
C THR A 420 14.50 -7.31 15.79
N LYS A 421 14.41 -8.63 15.90
CA LYS A 421 14.31 -9.53 14.74
C LYS A 421 12.87 -9.82 14.38
N ILE A 422 12.62 -9.93 13.08
CA ILE A 422 11.38 -10.38 12.44
C ILE A 422 11.71 -11.58 11.58
N LEU A 423 10.84 -12.60 11.59
CA LEU A 423 10.92 -13.69 10.63
C LEU A 423 10.16 -13.29 9.37
N THR A 424 10.87 -13.22 8.25
CA THR A 424 10.31 -12.91 6.93
C THR A 424 10.36 -14.14 6.02
N ASP A 425 9.74 -14.08 4.85
CA ASP A 425 9.87 -15.11 3.82
C ASP A 425 11.31 -15.24 3.27
N LYS A 426 12.20 -14.31 3.62
CA LYS A 426 13.63 -14.30 3.32
C LYS A 426 14.51 -14.75 4.49
N GLY A 427 13.91 -15.27 5.56
CA GLY A 427 14.60 -15.61 6.81
C GLY A 427 14.51 -14.49 7.86
N PHE A 428 15.35 -14.58 8.89
CA PHE A 428 15.41 -13.61 9.97
C PHE A 428 16.12 -12.33 9.55
N LEU A 429 15.42 -11.20 9.68
CA LEU A 429 15.94 -9.86 9.48
C LEU A 429 15.67 -9.00 10.70
N SER A 430 16.61 -8.12 11.04
CA SER A 430 16.38 -7.05 12.01
C SER A 430 15.45 -5.99 11.43
N LEU A 431 14.73 -5.26 12.28
CA LEU A 431 13.86 -4.17 11.84
C LEU A 431 14.63 -3.07 11.10
N GLU A 432 15.88 -2.83 11.47
CA GLU A 432 16.74 -1.91 10.74
C GLU A 432 17.11 -2.43 9.34
N GLU A 433 17.43 -3.73 9.20
CA GLU A 433 17.66 -4.34 7.88
C GLU A 433 16.39 -4.31 7.02
N ILE A 434 15.23 -4.57 7.61
CA ILE A 434 13.94 -4.47 6.92
C ILE A 434 13.73 -3.03 6.45
N PHE A 435 13.91 -2.02 7.30
CA PHE A 435 13.80 -0.61 6.91
C PHE A 435 14.73 -0.24 5.75
N LYS A 436 15.98 -0.72 5.75
CA LYS A 436 16.95 -0.48 4.68
C LYS A 436 16.58 -1.21 3.38
N ARG A 437 16.01 -2.41 3.46
CA ARG A 437 15.68 -3.26 2.29
C ARG A 437 14.29 -3.03 1.73
N PHE A 438 13.34 -2.54 2.53
CA PHE A 438 11.92 -2.44 2.20
C PHE A 438 11.66 -1.66 0.91
N LYS A 439 12.42 -0.58 0.70
CA LYS A 439 12.33 0.24 -0.53
C LYS A 439 12.67 -0.54 -1.81
N ASN A 440 13.35 -1.68 -1.71
CA ASN A 440 13.92 -2.41 -2.85
C ASN A 440 13.40 -3.84 -2.99
N GLU A 441 12.67 -4.37 -2.01
CA GLU A 441 12.27 -5.77 -1.97
C GLU A 441 10.95 -5.95 -1.20
N GLU A 442 9.99 -6.63 -1.83
CA GLU A 442 8.76 -7.03 -1.17
C GLU A 442 9.03 -8.19 -0.20
N MET A 443 8.55 -8.06 1.04
CA MET A 443 8.73 -9.05 2.10
C MET A 443 7.39 -9.40 2.74
N LYS A 444 7.26 -10.65 3.16
CA LYS A 444 6.13 -11.16 3.94
C LYS A 444 6.58 -11.58 5.32
N THR A 445 5.74 -11.38 6.32
CA THR A 445 5.97 -11.82 7.70
C THR A 445 4.74 -12.54 8.25
N LEU A 446 4.89 -13.16 9.42
CA LEU A 446 3.83 -13.91 10.09
C LEU A 446 2.91 -12.96 10.87
N SER A 447 1.61 -13.12 10.64
CA SER A 447 0.56 -12.39 11.33
C SER A 447 -0.54 -13.34 11.80
N LEU A 448 -1.08 -13.11 13.00
CA LEU A 448 -2.16 -13.92 13.58
C LEU A 448 -3.52 -13.43 13.06
N ASN A 449 -4.27 -14.30 12.41
CA ASN A 449 -5.67 -14.03 12.11
C ASN A 449 -6.50 -14.13 13.40
N ARG A 450 -7.08 -13.01 13.85
CA ARG A 450 -7.84 -12.94 15.12
C ARG A 450 -9.08 -13.84 15.13
N LYS A 451 -9.70 -14.07 13.97
CA LYS A 451 -10.92 -14.89 13.82
C LYS A 451 -10.64 -16.39 13.77
N THR A 452 -9.46 -16.80 13.33
CA THR A 452 -9.12 -18.23 13.26
C THR A 452 -8.09 -18.66 14.32
N LEU A 453 -7.42 -17.69 14.96
CA LEU A 453 -6.22 -17.90 15.80
C LEU A 453 -5.10 -18.65 15.07
N ARG A 454 -5.06 -18.61 13.74
CA ARG A 454 -4.01 -19.21 12.92
C ARG A 454 -3.07 -18.13 12.40
N LEU A 455 -1.78 -18.48 12.31
CA LEU A 455 -0.79 -17.63 11.67
C LEU A 455 -0.90 -17.71 10.15
N GLU A 456 -0.71 -16.58 9.50
CA GLU A 456 -0.73 -16.42 8.05
C GLU A 456 0.47 -15.57 7.60
N TRP A 457 1.01 -15.85 6.41
CA TRP A 457 2.04 -15.01 5.80
C TRP A 457 1.39 -13.80 5.11
N LYS A 458 1.64 -12.61 5.65
CA LYS A 458 1.08 -11.33 5.18
C LYS A 458 2.19 -10.40 4.72
N LYS A 459 1.87 -9.51 3.78
CA LYS A 459 2.82 -8.54 3.24
C LYS A 459 3.13 -7.46 4.28
N ILE A 460 4.38 -7.05 4.34
CA ILE A 460 4.78 -5.82 5.05
C ILE A 460 4.35 -4.64 4.15
N SER A 461 3.41 -3.82 4.61
CA SER A 461 2.86 -2.71 3.84
C SER A 461 3.65 -1.42 4.00
N ASN A 462 4.31 -1.24 5.14
CA ASN A 462 5.06 -0.03 5.45
C ASN A 462 6.16 -0.28 6.50
N VAL A 463 7.18 0.57 6.52
CA VAL A 463 8.25 0.54 7.51
C VAL A 463 8.66 1.97 7.85
N PHE A 464 8.82 2.26 9.13
CA PHE A 464 9.17 3.60 9.58
C PHE A 464 10.20 3.58 10.71
N SER A 465 10.91 4.70 10.86
CA SER A 465 11.88 4.92 11.93
C SER A 465 11.76 6.31 12.54
N ARG A 466 12.14 6.45 13.82
CA ARG A 466 12.21 7.73 14.55
C ARG A 466 13.19 7.64 15.72
N GLU A 467 13.50 8.76 16.34
CA GLU A 467 14.18 8.74 17.64
C GLU A 467 13.18 8.59 18.80
N SER A 468 13.60 7.89 19.86
CA SER A 468 12.83 7.77 21.09
C SER A 468 13.75 7.73 22.31
N SER A 469 13.36 8.46 23.36
CA SER A 469 13.95 8.38 24.70
C SER A 469 13.08 7.56 25.67
N ASN A 470 11.89 7.12 25.24
CA ASN A 470 10.95 6.34 26.05
C ASN A 470 11.07 4.84 25.71
N LEU A 471 12.20 4.22 26.07
CA LEU A 471 12.46 2.79 25.83
C LEU A 471 12.39 2.00 27.14
N MET A 472 11.93 0.75 27.03
CA MET A 472 11.93 -0.23 28.11
C MET A 472 12.55 -1.53 27.60
N ARG A 473 13.37 -2.16 28.44
CA ARG A 473 13.84 -3.52 28.25
C ARG A 473 12.81 -4.46 28.87
N VAL A 474 12.18 -5.29 28.05
CA VAL A 474 11.15 -6.25 28.45
C VAL A 474 11.77 -7.64 28.42
N GLU A 475 12.08 -8.18 29.59
CA GLU A 475 12.54 -9.56 29.76
C GLU A 475 11.36 -10.53 29.70
N ILE A 476 11.50 -11.59 28.90
CA ILE A 476 10.45 -12.56 28.63
C ILE A 476 10.92 -13.95 29.03
N SER A 477 10.12 -14.63 29.85
CA SER A 477 10.39 -16.02 30.23
C SER A 477 9.14 -16.74 30.71
N GLN A 478 9.14 -18.07 30.63
CA GLN A 478 8.01 -18.87 31.11
C GLN A 478 7.94 -18.89 32.65
N THR A 479 9.08 -18.97 33.33
CA THR A 479 9.15 -19.03 34.81
C THR A 479 9.16 -17.66 35.48
N GLY A 480 9.41 -16.59 34.72
CA GLY A 480 9.67 -15.26 35.27
C GLY A 480 11.07 -15.07 35.88
N ARG A 481 11.96 -16.08 35.78
CA ARG A 481 13.30 -16.08 36.40
C ARG A 481 14.46 -15.93 35.42
N MET A 482 14.26 -16.22 34.13
CA MET A 482 15.34 -16.20 33.14
C MET A 482 15.70 -14.76 32.78
N LYS A 483 16.96 -14.38 33.04
CA LYS A 483 17.53 -13.06 32.69
C LYS A 483 18.16 -13.06 31.30
N GLY A 484 18.15 -11.91 30.62
CA GLY A 484 18.86 -11.73 29.34
C GLY A 484 18.18 -12.33 28.11
N ASN A 485 16.88 -12.62 28.18
CA ASN A 485 16.01 -12.85 27.02
C ASN A 485 15.03 -11.69 26.93
N PHE A 486 15.23 -10.75 26.01
CA PHE A 486 14.52 -9.47 26.06
C PHE A 486 14.19 -8.87 24.69
N LEU A 487 13.28 -7.90 24.72
CA LEU A 487 13.02 -6.91 23.67
C LEU A 487 13.32 -5.50 24.22
N GLU A 488 13.81 -4.60 23.37
CA GLU A 488 13.83 -3.16 23.68
C GLU A 488 12.74 -2.48 22.86
N VAL A 489 11.74 -1.93 23.54
CA VAL A 489 10.48 -1.46 22.95
C VAL A 489 10.00 -0.21 23.68
N THR A 490 9.21 0.63 23.01
CA THR A 490 8.55 1.76 23.69
C THR A 490 7.54 1.24 24.73
N SER A 491 7.44 1.93 25.87
CA SER A 491 6.63 1.46 27.01
C SER A 491 5.12 1.38 26.73
N ASP A 492 4.67 2.11 25.71
CA ASP A 492 3.31 2.17 25.19
C ASP A 492 3.04 1.17 24.05
N HIS A 493 4.00 0.33 23.67
CA HIS A 493 3.77 -0.66 22.63
C HIS A 493 2.83 -1.75 23.11
N LYS A 494 1.83 -2.08 22.28
CA LYS A 494 0.85 -3.10 22.58
C LYS A 494 1.33 -4.50 22.23
N PHE A 495 1.03 -5.43 23.12
CA PHE A 495 1.27 -6.85 22.97
C PHE A 495 -0.08 -7.56 23.02
N LEU A 496 -0.20 -8.64 22.24
CA LEU A 496 -1.41 -9.45 22.27
C LEU A 496 -1.42 -10.31 23.55
N THR A 497 -2.58 -10.37 24.20
CA THR A 497 -2.81 -11.15 25.40
C THR A 497 -4.27 -11.63 25.48
N PHE A 498 -4.61 -12.41 26.51
CA PHE A 498 -5.99 -12.83 26.76
C PHE A 498 -6.56 -12.13 27.98
N LYS A 499 -7.86 -11.86 27.91
CA LYS A 499 -8.70 -11.49 29.06
C LYS A 499 -10.01 -12.27 28.96
N ASN A 500 -10.21 -13.22 29.88
CA ASN A 500 -11.36 -14.13 29.90
C ASN A 500 -11.56 -14.79 28.53
N ARG A 501 -10.50 -15.44 28.01
CA ARG A 501 -10.44 -16.09 26.67
C ARG A 501 -10.51 -15.14 25.46
N ASN A 502 -10.94 -13.89 25.63
CA ASN A 502 -10.96 -12.92 24.54
C ASN A 502 -9.55 -12.42 24.23
N LEU A 503 -9.19 -12.47 22.94
CA LEU A 503 -7.92 -11.94 22.45
C LEU A 503 -7.98 -10.42 22.49
N ILE A 504 -7.12 -9.81 23.31
CA ILE A 504 -7.03 -8.36 23.47
C ILE A 504 -5.61 -7.88 23.21
N SER A 505 -5.47 -6.58 23.01
CA SER A 505 -4.18 -5.91 22.92
C SER A 505 -4.03 -4.98 24.11
N GLU A 506 -2.90 -5.06 24.79
CA GLU A 506 -2.63 -4.23 25.97
C GLU A 506 -1.20 -3.68 25.93
N GLU A 507 -1.02 -2.45 26.41
CA GLU A 507 0.31 -1.83 26.47
C GLU A 507 1.24 -2.62 27.38
N ILE A 508 2.50 -2.77 26.96
CA ILE A 508 3.44 -3.62 27.68
C ILE A 508 3.69 -3.16 29.11
N LYS A 509 3.67 -1.85 29.37
CA LYS A 509 3.77 -1.30 30.74
C LYS A 509 2.64 -1.78 31.65
N ASP A 510 1.43 -1.92 31.12
CA ASP A 510 0.24 -2.30 31.87
C ASP A 510 0.25 -3.81 32.15
N ILE A 511 0.59 -4.62 31.15
CA ILE A 511 0.79 -6.08 31.30
C ILE A 511 1.82 -6.36 32.40
N ILE A 512 2.96 -5.63 32.39
CA ILE A 512 4.00 -5.76 33.43
C ILE A 512 3.45 -5.37 34.80
N SER A 513 2.71 -4.26 34.91
CA SER A 513 2.15 -3.78 36.17
C SER A 513 1.15 -4.76 36.79
N LYS A 514 0.32 -5.40 35.95
CA LYS A 514 -0.67 -6.41 36.35
C LYS A 514 -0.07 -7.79 36.59
N LYS A 515 1.23 -7.96 36.33
CA LYS A 515 1.97 -9.23 36.32
C LYS A 515 1.35 -10.26 35.36
N GLU A 516 0.74 -9.79 34.27
CA GLU A 516 0.11 -10.63 33.24
C GLU A 516 1.14 -11.20 32.27
N CYS A 517 0.69 -12.12 31.42
CA CYS A 517 1.51 -12.77 30.40
C CYS A 517 1.22 -12.17 29.01
N VAL A 518 2.17 -12.32 28.09
CA VAL A 518 2.01 -11.96 26.67
C VAL A 518 1.88 -13.22 25.82
N LEU A 519 1.31 -13.08 24.61
CA LEU A 519 1.20 -14.18 23.66
C LEU A 519 2.48 -14.42 22.87
N SER A 520 2.78 -15.71 22.75
CA SER A 520 3.87 -16.28 21.99
C SER A 520 3.32 -17.40 21.12
N VAL A 521 4.08 -17.83 20.11
CA VAL A 521 3.70 -18.92 19.21
C VAL A 521 4.69 -20.06 19.37
N PHE A 522 4.22 -21.29 19.34
CA PHE A 522 5.10 -22.47 19.38
C PHE A 522 5.19 -23.18 18.03
N LYS A 523 4.23 -22.93 17.11
CA LYS A 523 4.23 -23.48 15.76
C LYS A 523 3.95 -22.42 14.70
N ILE A 524 4.68 -22.45 13.58
CA ILE A 524 4.50 -21.55 12.42
C ILE A 524 4.15 -22.32 11.13
N PRO A 525 3.31 -21.74 10.25
CA PRO A 525 2.93 -22.36 8.98
C PRO A 525 4.09 -22.35 7.98
N PRO A 526 4.11 -23.26 6.99
CA PRO A 526 5.07 -23.20 5.89
C PRO A 526 4.84 -21.92 5.08
N PHE A 527 5.91 -21.33 4.56
CA PHE A 527 5.78 -20.25 3.59
C PHE A 527 5.31 -20.78 2.23
N ARG A 528 5.87 -21.92 1.82
CA ARG A 528 5.52 -22.70 0.62
C ARG A 528 5.71 -24.18 0.94
N ASN A 529 5.13 -25.07 0.15
CA ASN A 529 5.37 -26.50 0.26
C ASN A 529 6.29 -26.96 -0.88
N LYS A 530 7.59 -27.09 -0.61
CA LYS A 530 8.57 -27.68 -1.52
C LYS A 530 8.89 -29.11 -1.09
N ASN A 531 8.75 -30.05 -2.03
CA ASN A 531 9.22 -31.41 -1.85
C ASN A 531 10.74 -31.44 -2.06
N LEU A 532 11.50 -31.73 -1.01
CA LEU A 532 12.96 -31.79 -1.03
C LEU A 532 13.43 -33.13 -0.45
N PRO A 533 14.49 -33.75 -1.00
CA PRO A 533 14.97 -35.04 -0.51
C PRO A 533 15.30 -34.99 1.00
N PRO A 534 14.71 -35.86 1.84
CA PRO A 534 14.99 -35.86 3.28
C PRO A 534 16.48 -36.03 3.62
N GLN A 535 17.20 -36.85 2.84
CA GLN A 535 18.64 -37.08 2.96
C GLN A 535 19.46 -35.80 2.77
N LEU A 536 19.01 -34.90 1.89
CA LEU A 536 19.63 -33.59 1.71
C LEU A 536 19.46 -32.72 2.97
N GLY A 537 18.32 -32.84 3.66
CA GLY A 537 18.11 -32.19 4.96
C GLY A 537 19.17 -32.62 5.97
N TYR A 538 19.37 -33.93 6.12
CA TYR A 538 20.39 -34.50 7.01
C TYR A 538 21.80 -34.02 6.67
N LEU A 539 22.17 -34.01 5.38
CA LEU A 539 23.46 -33.50 4.94
C LEU A 539 23.65 -32.02 5.26
N LEU A 540 22.64 -31.18 5.01
CA LEU A 540 22.74 -29.76 5.33
C LEU A 540 22.90 -29.53 6.84
N GLY A 541 22.26 -30.34 7.69
CA GLY A 541 22.46 -30.33 9.13
C GLY A 541 23.90 -30.67 9.51
N ALA A 542 24.42 -31.79 9.00
CA ALA A 542 25.81 -32.21 9.21
C ALA A 542 26.85 -31.19 8.67
N ILE A 543 26.52 -30.49 7.58
CA ILE A 543 27.37 -29.45 6.99
C ILE A 543 27.44 -28.22 7.88
N MET A 544 26.37 -27.89 8.59
CA MET A 544 26.34 -26.73 9.48
C MET A 544 27.11 -26.96 10.79
N THR A 545 27.39 -28.21 11.16
CA THR A 545 28.14 -28.59 12.37
C THR A 545 29.59 -28.94 12.05
N ASP A 546 29.83 -30.06 11.38
CA ASP A 546 31.16 -30.66 11.19
C ASP A 546 31.69 -30.46 9.77
N GLY A 547 30.90 -29.84 8.89
CA GLY A 547 31.23 -29.59 7.50
C GLY A 547 31.93 -28.25 7.27
N ASN A 548 32.94 -28.30 6.40
CA ASN A 548 33.64 -27.13 5.87
C ASN A 548 33.53 -27.14 4.35
N ILE A 549 33.26 -25.96 3.78
CA ILE A 549 33.22 -25.74 2.35
C ILE A 549 34.32 -24.74 2.04
N TYR A 550 35.23 -25.10 1.14
CA TYR A 550 36.20 -24.15 0.62
C TYR A 550 35.92 -23.96 -0.87
N LEU A 551 36.00 -22.71 -1.31
CA LEU A 551 35.78 -22.33 -2.70
C LEU A 551 36.81 -21.28 -3.08
N THR A 552 37.51 -21.53 -4.18
CA THR A 552 38.44 -20.59 -4.82
C THR A 552 38.05 -20.46 -6.30
N GLN A 553 38.67 -19.55 -7.04
CA GLN A 553 38.39 -19.40 -8.47
C GLN A 553 38.58 -20.70 -9.27
N ARG A 554 39.60 -21.50 -8.93
CA ARG A 554 39.98 -22.72 -9.69
C ARG A 554 39.64 -24.05 -8.99
N ARG A 555 39.50 -24.07 -7.67
CA ARG A 555 39.27 -25.29 -6.88
C ARG A 555 38.13 -25.09 -5.89
N GLY A 556 37.41 -26.15 -5.57
CA GLY A 556 36.42 -26.12 -4.51
C GLY A 556 36.20 -27.51 -3.95
N GLY A 557 35.80 -27.60 -2.70
CA GLY A 557 35.54 -28.89 -2.08
C GLY A 557 34.77 -28.78 -0.79
N VAL A 558 34.23 -29.93 -0.40
CA VAL A 558 33.44 -30.11 0.80
C VAL A 558 34.18 -31.13 1.65
N SER A 559 34.36 -30.82 2.92
CA SER A 559 35.03 -31.71 3.86
C SER A 559 34.27 -31.83 5.16
N PHE A 560 34.16 -33.04 5.69
CA PHE A 560 33.66 -33.30 7.05
C PHE A 560 34.82 -33.81 7.88
N ILE A 561 35.01 -33.27 9.09
CA ILE A 561 36.08 -33.69 9.98
C ILE A 561 35.44 -34.32 11.22
N GLN A 562 35.77 -35.58 11.49
CA GLN A 562 35.22 -36.28 12.65
C GLN A 562 36.18 -37.34 13.21
N LYS A 563 36.12 -37.58 14.52
CA LYS A 563 36.87 -38.67 15.17
C LYS A 563 36.21 -40.02 14.87
N PRO A 564 36.95 -41.06 14.43
CA PRO A 564 36.44 -42.40 14.16
C PRO A 564 36.16 -43.20 15.44
N THR A 565 35.40 -42.64 16.36
CA THR A 565 34.99 -43.36 17.57
C THR A 565 33.83 -44.29 17.24
N LYS A 566 33.67 -45.37 18.01
CA LYS A 566 32.55 -46.32 17.89
C LYS A 566 31.20 -45.60 17.89
N GLU A 567 31.07 -44.54 18.68
CA GLU A 567 29.86 -43.72 18.78
C GLU A 567 29.62 -42.84 17.54
N LYS A 568 30.67 -42.34 16.89
CA LYS A 568 30.54 -41.42 15.73
C LYS A 568 30.45 -42.15 14.39
N LEU A 569 30.78 -43.43 14.34
CA LEU A 569 30.75 -44.23 13.12
C LEU A 569 29.38 -44.25 12.40
N PRO A 570 28.22 -44.34 13.09
CA PRO A 570 26.91 -44.24 12.44
C PRO A 570 26.66 -42.91 11.73
N PHE A 571 27.14 -41.79 12.29
CA PHE A 571 27.05 -40.47 11.67
C PHE A 571 27.94 -40.38 10.43
N ILE A 572 29.19 -40.85 10.52
CA ILE A 572 30.15 -40.87 9.41
C ILE A 572 29.59 -41.68 8.23
N ASN A 573 29.06 -42.88 8.51
CA ASN A 573 28.49 -43.75 7.49
C ASN A 573 27.24 -43.13 6.83
N ALA A 574 26.37 -42.50 7.62
CA ALA A 574 25.19 -41.81 7.09
C ALA A 574 25.56 -40.63 6.18
N VAL A 575 26.52 -39.79 6.59
CA VAL A 575 27.01 -38.67 5.77
C VAL A 575 27.58 -39.18 4.44
N SER A 576 28.46 -40.18 4.47
CA SER A 576 29.02 -40.77 3.24
C SER A 576 27.96 -41.34 2.30
N ARG A 577 27.02 -42.11 2.85
CA ARG A 577 25.94 -42.72 2.07
C ARG A 577 25.04 -41.66 1.44
N TYR A 578 24.51 -40.73 2.24
CA TYR A 578 23.61 -39.70 1.74
C TYR A 578 24.31 -38.76 0.75
N PHE A 579 25.59 -38.44 0.98
CA PHE A 579 26.36 -37.61 0.05
C PHE A 579 26.49 -38.29 -1.31
N SER A 580 26.77 -39.60 -1.33
CA SER A 580 26.83 -40.40 -2.56
C SER A 580 25.46 -40.53 -3.25
N GLU A 581 24.39 -40.77 -2.48
CA GLU A 581 23.02 -40.86 -3.00
C GLU A 581 22.58 -39.57 -3.71
N ILE A 582 22.84 -38.41 -3.10
CA ILE A 582 22.40 -37.08 -3.58
C ILE A 582 23.28 -36.55 -4.71
N PHE A 583 24.61 -36.63 -4.57
CA PHE A 583 25.54 -35.99 -5.51
C PHE A 583 26.19 -36.96 -6.50
N LYS A 584 25.87 -38.26 -6.42
CA LYS A 584 26.47 -39.32 -7.24
C LYS A 584 28.01 -39.26 -7.21
N CYS A 585 28.55 -38.96 -6.03
CA CYS A 585 29.98 -38.78 -5.78
C CYS A 585 30.33 -39.31 -4.40
N ASN A 586 31.41 -40.07 -4.30
CA ASN A 586 31.89 -40.60 -3.01
C ASN A 586 32.76 -39.57 -2.28
N LEU A 587 32.78 -39.66 -0.95
CA LEU A 587 33.73 -38.93 -0.10
C LEU A 587 34.99 -39.78 0.10
N HIS A 588 36.16 -39.18 -0.09
CA HIS A 588 37.44 -39.85 0.15
C HIS A 588 37.84 -39.73 1.62
N PHE A 589 38.24 -40.85 2.23
CA PHE A 589 38.70 -40.90 3.61
C PHE A 589 40.19 -40.58 3.70
N ILE A 590 40.54 -39.57 4.48
CA ILE A 590 41.93 -39.17 4.73
C ILE A 590 42.16 -39.19 6.24
N LYS A 591 43.11 -40.01 6.69
CA LYS A 591 43.58 -39.97 8.09
C LYS A 591 44.32 -38.66 8.32
N LYS A 592 43.94 -37.92 9.36
CA LYS A 592 44.61 -36.68 9.78
C LYS A 592 45.51 -36.98 10.98
N LEU A 593 46.73 -36.45 10.94
CA LEU A 593 47.68 -36.58 12.05
C LEU A 593 47.11 -35.99 13.35
N PRO A 594 47.42 -36.59 14.52
CA PRO A 594 47.09 -36.05 15.84
C PRO A 594 47.57 -34.60 15.97
N THR A 595 46.68 -33.69 16.38
CA THR A 595 47.05 -32.30 16.67
C THR A 595 47.32 -32.13 18.16
N GLU A 596 48.41 -31.48 18.52
CA GLU A 596 48.74 -31.16 19.91
C GLU A 596 48.29 -29.74 20.26
N GLY A 597 47.80 -29.53 21.47
CA GLY A 597 47.39 -28.22 21.97
C GLY A 597 47.55 -28.11 23.49
N ILE A 598 47.42 -26.90 24.03
CA ILE A 598 47.51 -26.65 25.47
C ILE A 598 46.15 -26.14 25.96
N ILE A 599 45.51 -26.85 26.89
CA ILE A 599 44.29 -26.39 27.57
C ILE A 599 44.61 -26.26 29.06
N ARG A 600 44.47 -25.04 29.60
CA ARG A 600 44.75 -24.72 31.02
C ARG A 600 46.15 -25.19 31.48
N GLY A 601 47.17 -24.95 30.66
CA GLY A 601 48.57 -25.31 30.98
C GLY A 601 48.92 -26.79 30.79
N LYS A 602 47.96 -27.66 30.47
CA LYS A 602 48.24 -29.09 30.16
C LYS A 602 48.34 -29.30 28.67
N LYS A 603 49.40 -29.97 28.21
CA LYS A 603 49.51 -30.51 26.84
C LYS A 603 48.45 -31.59 26.65
N ILE A 604 47.61 -31.42 25.64
CA ILE A 604 46.59 -32.39 25.22
C ILE A 604 46.93 -32.80 23.80
N LYS A 605 47.10 -34.10 23.59
CA LYS A 605 47.23 -34.70 22.26
C LYS A 605 45.84 -35.06 21.76
N GLY A 606 45.42 -34.45 20.67
CA GLY A 606 44.16 -34.78 20.01
C GLY A 606 44.24 -36.18 19.39
N GLY A 607 43.26 -37.04 19.65
CA GLY A 607 43.20 -38.38 19.05
C GLY A 607 43.08 -38.36 17.52
N GLU A 608 43.22 -39.54 16.90
CA GLU A 608 43.09 -39.72 15.45
C GLU A 608 41.77 -39.13 14.90
N CYS A 609 41.84 -38.46 13.75
CA CYS A 609 40.68 -37.86 13.10
C CYS A 609 40.58 -38.33 11.64
N LEU A 610 39.36 -38.56 11.16
CA LEU A 610 39.05 -38.79 9.75
C LEU A 610 38.56 -37.50 9.10
N ALA A 611 39.13 -37.17 7.94
CA ALA A 611 38.61 -36.15 7.05
C ALA A 611 37.95 -36.83 5.84
N LEU A 612 36.64 -36.64 5.68
CA LEU A 612 35.88 -37.07 4.51
C LEU A 612 35.83 -35.94 3.51
N LYS A 613 36.42 -36.09 2.32
CA LYS A 613 36.57 -34.99 1.36
C LYS A 613 35.99 -35.30 -0.03
N CYS A 614 35.33 -34.31 -0.60
CA CYS A 614 35.01 -34.22 -2.02
C CYS A 614 35.71 -32.98 -2.58
N TYR A 615 36.44 -33.13 -3.69
CA TYR A 615 37.20 -32.05 -4.33
C TYR A 615 36.49 -31.48 -5.58
N LYS A 616 35.22 -31.83 -5.80
CA LYS A 616 34.43 -31.30 -6.91
C LYS A 616 33.91 -29.91 -6.58
N LYS A 617 34.32 -28.92 -7.38
CA LYS A 617 33.95 -27.51 -7.19
C LYS A 617 32.45 -27.31 -7.38
N GLU A 618 31.85 -27.98 -8.35
CA GLU A 618 30.43 -27.86 -8.69
C GLU A 618 29.54 -28.25 -7.49
N ILE A 619 29.91 -29.34 -6.80
CA ILE A 619 29.21 -29.78 -5.59
C ILE A 619 29.38 -28.76 -4.46
N ALA A 620 30.59 -28.20 -4.29
CA ALA A 620 30.84 -27.17 -3.29
C ALA A 620 30.02 -25.89 -3.54
N GLU A 621 29.87 -25.47 -4.80
CA GLU A 621 29.02 -24.32 -5.18
C GLU A 621 27.54 -24.56 -4.87
N VAL A 622 27.02 -25.74 -5.21
CA VAL A 622 25.62 -26.11 -4.93
C VAL A 622 25.34 -26.14 -3.42
N ILE A 623 26.24 -26.72 -2.64
CA ILE A 623 26.07 -26.79 -1.18
C ILE A 623 26.21 -25.40 -0.56
N LEU A 624 27.15 -24.57 -1.03
CA LEU A 624 27.32 -23.20 -0.55
C LEU A 624 26.07 -22.36 -0.82
N GLN A 625 25.49 -22.46 -2.01
CA GLN A 625 24.25 -21.77 -2.36
C GLN A 625 23.08 -22.20 -1.46
N LYS A 626 22.97 -23.51 -1.17
CA LYS A 626 21.95 -24.03 -0.23
C LYS A 626 22.20 -23.58 1.20
N LYS A 627 23.47 -23.50 1.63
CA LYS A 627 23.87 -22.95 2.93
C LYS A 627 23.54 -21.45 3.02
N GLU A 628 23.76 -20.68 1.96
CA GLU A 628 23.38 -19.25 1.90
C GLU A 628 21.86 -19.08 2.11
N LYS A 629 21.03 -19.84 1.38
CA LYS A 629 19.56 -19.79 1.42
C LYS A 629 18.89 -20.73 2.42
N LEU A 630 19.63 -21.18 3.44
CA LEU A 630 19.17 -22.24 4.34
C LEU A 630 17.83 -21.88 5.03
N GLU A 631 17.70 -20.65 5.54
CA GLU A 631 16.49 -20.22 6.24
C GLU A 631 15.25 -20.25 5.34
N GLU A 632 15.36 -19.77 4.09
CA GLU A 632 14.28 -19.83 3.08
C GLU A 632 13.89 -21.28 2.72
N ILE A 633 14.89 -22.16 2.62
CA ILE A 633 14.69 -23.59 2.36
C ILE A 633 13.89 -24.21 3.49
N LEU A 634 14.28 -23.98 4.74
CA LEU A 634 13.61 -24.53 5.92
C LEU A 634 12.17 -23.98 6.08
N LEU A 635 11.94 -22.71 5.76
CA LEU A 635 10.59 -22.12 5.76
C LEU A 635 9.66 -22.77 4.73
N SER A 636 10.23 -23.32 3.64
CA SER A 636 9.49 -23.93 2.54
C SER A 636 9.48 -25.47 2.54
N ALA A 637 10.21 -26.10 3.46
CA ALA A 637 10.40 -27.55 3.45
C ALA A 637 9.27 -28.30 4.16
N GLN A 638 9.07 -29.56 3.74
CA GLN A 638 8.20 -30.53 4.40
C GLN A 638 8.79 -31.00 5.73
N ASP A 639 7.93 -31.44 6.65
CA ASP A 639 8.30 -31.79 8.02
C ASP A 639 9.37 -32.89 8.08
N GLU A 640 9.33 -33.88 7.18
CA GLU A 640 10.35 -34.95 7.11
C GLU A 640 11.75 -34.40 6.81
N PHE A 641 11.87 -33.42 5.91
CA PHE A 641 13.13 -32.75 5.63
C PHE A 641 13.65 -32.00 6.86
N LEU A 642 12.76 -31.35 7.61
CA LEU A 642 13.11 -30.60 8.82
C LEU A 642 13.60 -31.52 9.94
N PHE A 643 12.95 -32.68 10.13
CA PHE A 643 13.40 -33.70 11.08
C PHE A 643 14.78 -34.25 10.71
N ASN A 644 15.01 -34.53 9.42
CA ASN A 644 16.32 -34.98 8.96
C ASN A 644 17.39 -33.90 9.15
N PHE A 645 17.08 -32.63 8.88
CA PHE A 645 17.99 -31.52 9.16
C PHE A 645 18.37 -31.45 10.63
N LEU A 646 17.39 -31.48 11.55
CA LEU A 646 17.66 -31.50 12.98
C LEU A 646 18.51 -32.71 13.38
N ALA A 647 18.20 -33.90 12.84
CA ALA A 647 18.97 -35.11 13.11
C ALA A 647 20.44 -34.99 12.68
N GLY A 648 20.70 -34.41 11.51
CA GLY A 648 22.06 -34.14 11.03
C GLY A 648 22.83 -33.20 11.96
N VAL A 649 22.18 -32.14 12.47
CA VAL A 649 22.77 -31.23 13.46
C VAL A 649 23.05 -31.94 14.78
N ILE A 650 22.10 -32.75 15.27
CA ILE A 650 22.22 -33.45 16.55
C ILE A 650 23.31 -34.53 16.50
N ASP A 651 23.38 -35.29 15.41
CA ASP A 651 24.44 -36.29 15.25
C ASP A 651 25.82 -35.65 15.05
N GLY A 652 25.87 -34.43 14.52
CA GLY A 652 27.08 -33.62 14.49
C GLY A 652 27.49 -33.13 15.88
N ASP A 653 26.85 -32.07 16.38
CA ASP A 653 27.26 -31.35 17.59
C ASP A 653 26.33 -31.56 18.80
N GLY A 654 25.27 -32.34 18.64
CA GLY A 654 24.28 -32.59 19.70
C GLY A 654 24.74 -33.61 20.74
N THR A 655 24.22 -33.46 21.95
CA THR A 655 24.30 -34.47 23.01
C THR A 655 22.91 -34.77 23.55
N PHE A 656 22.74 -35.99 24.06
CA PHE A 656 21.53 -36.40 24.78
C PHE A 656 21.91 -36.75 26.21
N PHE A 657 21.40 -35.99 27.16
CA PHE A 657 21.66 -36.19 28.58
C PHE A 657 20.40 -35.84 29.39
N GLU A 658 20.07 -36.68 30.38
CA GLU A 658 18.88 -36.51 31.24
C GLU A 658 17.58 -36.20 30.46
N ARG A 659 17.38 -36.89 29.33
CA ARG A 659 16.19 -36.73 28.47
C ARG A 659 16.07 -35.34 27.81
N ARG A 660 17.20 -34.67 27.61
CA ARG A 660 17.27 -33.38 26.90
C ARG A 660 18.29 -33.47 25.79
N ILE A 661 17.93 -32.95 24.63
CA ILE A 661 18.89 -32.73 23.54
C ILE A 661 19.51 -31.35 23.77
N GLN A 662 20.83 -31.31 23.81
CA GLN A 662 21.61 -30.08 23.93
C GLN A 662 22.45 -29.89 22.68
N ILE A 663 22.37 -28.71 22.08
CA ILE A 663 23.16 -28.34 20.91
C ILE A 663 23.94 -27.08 21.25
N PHE A 664 25.26 -27.18 21.25
CA PHE A 664 26.15 -26.05 21.50
C PHE A 664 26.54 -25.43 20.17
N CYS A 665 26.19 -24.16 19.96
CA CYS A 665 26.52 -23.42 18.74
C CYS A 665 27.09 -22.04 19.06
N SER A 666 28.15 -21.66 18.34
CA SER A 666 28.65 -20.28 18.31
C SER A 666 28.09 -19.50 17.11
N ASP A 667 27.76 -20.20 16.02
CA ASP A 667 27.21 -19.61 14.80
C ASP A 667 25.75 -19.16 14.98
N GLU A 668 25.48 -17.89 14.68
CA GLU A 668 24.14 -17.34 14.72
C GLU A 668 23.24 -17.89 13.61
N LYS A 669 23.79 -18.23 12.44
CA LYS A 669 23.03 -18.80 11.34
C LYS A 669 22.51 -20.19 11.69
N LEU A 670 23.33 -21.02 12.33
CA LEU A 670 22.90 -22.32 12.86
C LEU A 670 21.79 -22.16 13.90
N LEU A 671 21.93 -21.21 14.85
CA LEU A 671 20.88 -20.92 15.83
C LEU A 671 19.54 -20.55 15.14
N ARG A 672 19.57 -19.66 14.13
CA ARG A 672 18.39 -19.25 13.37
C ARG A 672 17.75 -20.43 12.63
N ALA A 673 18.56 -21.26 11.97
CA ALA A 673 18.11 -22.44 11.26
C ALA A 673 17.42 -23.46 12.18
N ILE A 674 18.04 -23.79 13.33
CA ILE A 674 17.45 -24.68 14.34
C ILE A 674 16.13 -24.09 14.86
N SER A 675 16.09 -22.78 15.11
CA SER A 675 14.89 -22.09 15.58
C SER A 675 13.73 -22.18 14.58
N ILE A 676 14.00 -21.99 13.27
CA ILE A 676 12.99 -22.15 12.20
C ILE A 676 12.46 -23.58 12.17
N CYS A 677 13.35 -24.58 12.22
CA CYS A 677 12.96 -25.99 12.24
C CYS A 677 12.08 -26.33 13.42
N CYS A 678 12.49 -25.92 14.62
CA CYS A 678 11.71 -26.16 15.84
C CYS A 678 10.33 -25.49 15.74
N LEU A 679 10.25 -24.23 15.29
CA LEU A 679 8.97 -23.53 15.13
C LEU A 679 8.09 -24.16 14.03
N ARG A 680 8.65 -24.62 12.91
CA ARG A 680 7.86 -25.30 11.86
C ARG A 680 7.29 -26.63 12.34
N LEU A 681 8.07 -27.39 13.12
CA LEU A 681 7.70 -28.69 13.69
C LEU A 681 6.85 -28.61 14.98
N GLY A 682 6.72 -27.42 15.56
CA GLY A 682 6.03 -27.22 16.83
C GLY A 682 6.80 -27.76 18.03
N ILE A 683 8.13 -27.71 17.99
CA ILE A 683 9.04 -28.17 19.04
C ILE A 683 9.43 -26.97 19.91
N ASN A 684 9.25 -27.08 21.23
CA ASN A 684 9.72 -26.06 22.16
C ASN A 684 11.23 -26.19 22.40
N PHE A 685 11.94 -25.07 22.30
CA PHE A 685 13.37 -24.97 22.54
C PHE A 685 13.70 -23.77 23.43
N TYR A 686 14.80 -23.88 24.17
CA TYR A 686 15.33 -22.80 25.01
C TYR A 686 16.77 -22.51 24.63
N VAL A 687 17.12 -21.23 24.56
CA VAL A 687 18.49 -20.81 24.28
C VAL A 687 19.08 -20.24 25.55
N ILE A 688 20.22 -20.79 25.98
CA ILE A 688 21.04 -20.28 27.08
C ILE A 688 22.33 -19.76 26.49
N LYS A 689 22.70 -18.52 26.81
CA LYS A 689 23.95 -17.90 26.34
C LYS A 689 24.99 -17.94 27.45
N ASN A 690 26.16 -18.51 27.18
CA ASN A 690 27.34 -18.44 28.04
C ASN A 690 28.51 -17.87 27.23
N ARG A 691 28.91 -16.63 27.53
CA ARG A 691 29.87 -15.84 26.72
C ARG A 691 29.47 -15.82 25.24
N THR A 692 30.26 -16.44 24.37
CA THR A 692 30.04 -16.52 22.91
C THR A 692 29.29 -17.78 22.48
N ILE A 693 29.12 -18.76 23.37
CA ILE A 693 28.47 -20.05 23.06
C ILE A 693 27.00 -20.01 23.47
N LYS A 694 26.13 -20.47 22.57
CA LYS A 694 24.70 -20.66 22.80
C LYS A 694 24.42 -22.15 22.96
N ASN A 695 23.80 -22.53 24.07
CA ASN A 695 23.27 -23.87 24.29
C ASN A 695 21.77 -23.86 23.97
N ILE A 696 21.37 -24.64 22.97
CA ILE A 696 19.97 -24.85 22.60
C ILE A 696 19.50 -26.14 23.27
N LEU A 697 18.53 -26.02 24.17
CA LEU A 697 17.93 -27.14 24.87
C LEU A 697 16.58 -27.47 24.23
N ILE A 698 16.44 -28.70 23.75
CA ILE A 698 15.18 -29.28 23.28
C ILE A 698 14.75 -30.34 24.30
N VAL A 699 13.52 -30.18 24.80
CA VAL A 699 12.95 -31.04 25.86
C VAL A 699 11.60 -31.64 25.46
N ASP A 700 11.20 -31.42 24.20
CA ASP A 700 9.89 -31.75 23.66
C ASP A 700 10.06 -32.55 22.36
N LYS A 701 9.12 -33.46 22.07
CA LYS A 701 9.13 -34.35 20.89
C LYS A 701 10.43 -35.12 20.66
N ILE A 702 11.11 -35.49 21.74
CA ILE A 702 12.42 -36.18 21.68
C ILE A 702 12.32 -37.49 20.89
N ASP A 703 11.27 -38.29 21.11
CA ASP A 703 11.07 -39.56 20.41
C ASP A 703 10.83 -39.38 18.90
N GLU A 704 10.18 -38.30 18.50
CA GLU A 704 10.00 -37.97 17.08
C GLU A 704 11.35 -37.61 16.45
N ILE A 705 12.21 -36.86 17.17
CA ILE A 705 13.52 -36.42 16.67
C ILE A 705 14.52 -37.59 16.58
N ILE A 706 14.62 -38.42 17.62
CA ILE A 706 15.61 -39.51 17.72
C ILE A 706 15.35 -40.63 16.68
N LYS A 707 14.14 -40.75 16.13
CA LYS A 707 13.86 -41.65 15.00
C LYS A 707 14.71 -41.33 13.77
N PHE A 708 15.05 -40.07 13.56
CA PHE A 708 15.81 -39.61 12.41
C PHE A 708 17.33 -39.59 12.67
N THR A 709 17.76 -39.54 13.93
CA THR A 709 19.18 -39.58 14.30
C THR A 709 19.79 -40.97 14.07
N LYS A 710 21.07 -40.99 13.73
CA LYS A 710 21.88 -42.16 13.43
C LYS A 710 22.88 -42.45 14.54
N ARG A 711 23.42 -41.41 15.19
CA ARG A 711 24.34 -41.53 16.33
C ARG A 711 23.63 -41.40 17.66
N VAL A 712 22.92 -40.30 17.88
CA VAL A 712 22.36 -39.99 19.20
C VAL A 712 21.13 -40.85 19.42
N LYS A 713 21.21 -41.80 20.34
CA LYS A 713 20.11 -42.72 20.70
C LYS A 713 19.66 -42.48 22.15
N GLY A 714 18.40 -42.77 22.43
CA GLY A 714 17.81 -42.66 23.76
C GLY A 714 16.31 -42.91 23.71
N GLU A 715 15.74 -43.28 24.86
CA GLU A 715 14.29 -43.42 25.03
C GLU A 715 13.72 -42.15 25.68
N GLY A 716 12.74 -41.52 25.04
CA GLY A 716 11.86 -40.57 25.68
C GLY A 716 10.75 -41.31 26.42
N LYS A 717 10.66 -41.13 27.73
CA LYS A 717 9.37 -41.30 28.41
C LYS A 717 8.56 -40.03 28.17
N LYS A 718 7.28 -40.16 27.80
CA LYS A 718 6.34 -39.03 27.66
C LYS A 718 6.50 -38.12 28.88
N VAL A 719 6.93 -36.88 28.66
CA VAL A 719 7.17 -35.93 29.76
C VAL A 719 5.85 -35.77 30.51
N LYS A 720 5.83 -36.02 31.83
CA LYS A 720 4.62 -35.88 32.68
C LYS A 720 4.04 -34.45 32.70
N PHE A 721 4.80 -33.47 32.20
CA PHE A 721 4.47 -32.06 32.18
C PHE A 721 4.48 -31.59 30.73
N GLY A 722 3.37 -31.04 30.24
CA GLY A 722 3.31 -30.54 28.87
C GLY A 722 4.15 -29.27 28.67
N SER A 723 4.28 -28.87 27.42
CA SER A 723 5.22 -27.85 26.95
C SER A 723 4.55 -26.53 26.57
N ARG A 724 3.22 -26.47 26.67
CA ARG A 724 2.40 -25.34 26.22
C ARG A 724 1.53 -24.83 27.35
N PHE A 725 1.82 -23.61 27.77
CA PHE A 725 1.30 -23.06 29.00
C PHE A 725 0.46 -21.82 28.75
N PHE A 726 -0.60 -21.67 29.53
CA PHE A 726 -1.49 -20.52 29.52
C PHE A 726 -1.71 -19.98 30.93
N ALA A 727 -1.85 -18.66 31.08
CA ALA A 727 -2.11 -18.06 32.37
C ALA A 727 -3.55 -18.35 32.81
N ALA A 728 -3.70 -19.03 33.95
CA ALA A 728 -5.02 -19.44 34.46
C ALA A 728 -5.93 -18.24 34.66
N LYS A 729 -5.40 -17.17 35.26
CA LYS A 729 -6.13 -15.93 35.49
C LYS A 729 -6.70 -15.36 34.19
N GLN A 730 -5.89 -15.29 33.14
CA GLN A 730 -6.28 -14.66 31.89
C GLN A 730 -7.25 -15.49 31.04
N LEU A 731 -7.37 -16.80 31.29
CA LEU A 731 -8.27 -17.69 30.58
C LEU A 731 -9.52 -18.11 31.37
N LEU A 732 -9.44 -18.21 32.69
CA LEU A 732 -10.44 -18.93 33.50
C LEU A 732 -11.04 -18.10 34.64
N GLU A 733 -10.63 -16.84 34.85
CA GLU A 733 -11.04 -16.03 36.01
C GLU A 733 -12.56 -15.85 36.12
N ASP A 734 -13.25 -15.62 35.00
CA ASP A 734 -14.69 -15.41 34.94
C ASP A 734 -15.53 -16.69 35.09
N ILE A 735 -14.95 -17.84 34.75
CA ILE A 735 -15.62 -19.15 34.87
C ILE A 735 -15.07 -19.98 36.03
N ALA A 736 -14.28 -19.37 36.92
CA ALA A 736 -13.51 -20.07 37.94
C ALA A 736 -14.37 -21.04 38.76
N ASN A 737 -15.61 -20.65 39.10
CA ASN A 737 -16.58 -21.46 39.85
C ASN A 737 -17.03 -22.72 39.08
N LEU A 738 -17.18 -22.62 37.75
CA LEU A 738 -17.65 -23.71 36.88
C LEU A 738 -16.53 -24.72 36.59
N VAL A 739 -15.30 -24.25 36.47
CA VAL A 739 -14.16 -25.08 36.06
C VAL A 739 -13.27 -25.52 37.23
N ASN A 740 -13.71 -25.37 38.48
CA ASN A 740 -12.87 -25.57 39.65
C ASN A 740 -12.58 -27.05 39.98
N TYR A 741 -11.83 -27.72 39.11
CA TYR A 741 -11.48 -29.13 39.26
C TYR A 741 -10.78 -29.40 40.62
N LYS A 742 -11.47 -30.13 41.50
CA LYS A 742 -11.01 -30.53 42.84
C LYS A 742 -10.47 -29.36 43.69
N GLY A 743 -11.03 -28.15 43.57
CA GLY A 743 -10.58 -27.00 44.34
C GLY A 743 -9.31 -26.31 43.82
N ARG A 744 -8.68 -26.83 42.75
CA ARG A 744 -7.32 -26.43 42.36
C ARG A 744 -7.27 -25.20 41.46
N ILE A 745 -8.26 -24.96 40.62
CA ILE A 745 -8.18 -23.86 39.63
C ILE A 745 -8.20 -22.49 40.30
N PHE A 746 -8.93 -22.32 41.40
CA PHE A 746 -8.86 -21.08 42.19
C PHE A 746 -7.44 -20.74 42.64
N LEU A 747 -6.65 -21.74 43.07
CA LEU A 747 -5.26 -21.51 43.46
C LEU A 747 -4.38 -21.07 42.28
N TYR A 748 -4.66 -21.58 41.07
CA TYR A 748 -3.94 -21.17 39.87
C TYR A 748 -4.30 -19.73 39.46
N ILE A 749 -5.57 -19.34 39.57
CA ILE A 749 -6.01 -17.97 39.27
C ILE A 749 -5.46 -16.99 40.31
N LYS A 750 -5.65 -17.27 41.61
CA LYS A 750 -5.20 -16.43 42.73
C LYS A 750 -3.70 -16.14 42.67
N ASN A 751 -2.90 -17.16 42.36
CA ASN A 751 -1.44 -17.02 42.28
C ASN A 751 -0.94 -16.71 40.86
N ASN A 752 -1.85 -16.44 39.90
CA ASN A 752 -1.56 -16.20 38.49
C ASN A 752 -0.57 -17.22 37.91
N LEU A 753 -0.82 -18.51 38.17
CA LEU A 753 0.00 -19.64 37.71
C LEU A 753 -0.33 -19.99 36.26
N LEU A 754 0.64 -20.62 35.60
CA LEU A 754 0.47 -21.15 34.27
C LEU A 754 -0.08 -22.59 34.34
N ILE A 755 -1.11 -22.90 33.57
CA ILE A 755 -1.66 -24.25 33.40
C ILE A 755 -1.21 -24.78 32.04
N ASP A 756 -0.84 -26.06 32.02
CA ASP A 756 -0.52 -26.78 30.80
C ASP A 756 -1.78 -27.06 29.95
N ALA A 757 -1.64 -26.98 28.63
CA ALA A 757 -2.75 -27.11 27.71
C ALA A 757 -3.40 -28.50 27.71
N GLU A 758 -2.65 -29.58 27.94
CA GLU A 758 -3.25 -30.92 28.08
C GLU A 758 -4.06 -31.03 29.37
N LYS A 759 -3.61 -30.37 30.46
CA LYS A 759 -4.40 -30.31 31.70
C LYS A 759 -5.69 -29.54 31.51
N ILE A 760 -5.67 -28.44 30.75
CA ILE A 760 -6.89 -27.71 30.39
C ILE A 760 -7.83 -28.65 29.60
N LYS A 761 -7.29 -29.36 28.61
CA LYS A 761 -8.06 -30.29 27.78
C LYS A 761 -8.67 -31.45 28.55
N ASN A 762 -7.94 -32.03 29.49
CA ASN A 762 -8.35 -33.25 30.18
C ASN A 762 -9.15 -33.00 31.46
N TYR A 763 -8.98 -31.84 32.11
CA TYR A 763 -9.57 -31.59 33.45
C TYR A 763 -10.45 -30.34 33.53
N VAL A 764 -10.34 -29.40 32.57
CA VAL A 764 -11.11 -28.15 32.58
C VAL A 764 -12.21 -28.18 31.52
N ILE A 765 -11.88 -28.51 30.27
CA ILE A 765 -12.84 -28.57 29.15
C ILE A 765 -14.04 -29.50 29.44
N PRO A 766 -13.86 -30.72 30.01
CA PRO A 766 -14.99 -31.61 30.31
C PRO A 766 -15.99 -31.05 31.33
N LEU A 767 -15.59 -30.09 32.17
CA LEU A 767 -16.47 -29.49 33.18
C LEU A 767 -17.45 -28.45 32.60
N ILE A 768 -17.21 -28.01 31.37
CA ILE A 768 -17.99 -26.98 30.69
C ILE A 768 -18.48 -27.46 29.32
N GLU A 769 -18.56 -28.77 29.11
CA GLU A 769 -18.97 -29.36 27.83
C GLU A 769 -20.35 -28.84 27.36
N GLY A 770 -20.50 -28.61 26.05
CA GLY A 770 -21.71 -28.02 25.47
C GLY A 770 -21.92 -26.51 25.67
N THR A 771 -21.08 -25.82 26.46
CA THR A 771 -21.17 -24.37 26.66
C THR A 771 -20.43 -23.55 25.59
N LYS A 772 -20.72 -22.25 25.52
CA LYS A 772 -19.99 -21.31 24.65
C LYS A 772 -18.50 -21.24 25.04
N GLU A 773 -18.22 -21.27 26.34
CA GLU A 773 -16.88 -21.16 26.91
C GLU A 773 -16.02 -22.38 26.57
N ASN A 774 -16.64 -23.56 26.44
CA ASN A 774 -15.96 -24.74 25.91
C ASN A 774 -15.47 -24.52 24.47
N HIS A 775 -16.31 -24.00 23.58
CA HIS A 775 -15.90 -23.73 22.20
C HIS A 775 -14.74 -22.71 22.12
N GLU A 776 -14.81 -21.65 22.93
CA GLU A 776 -13.75 -20.63 23.01
C GLU A 776 -12.44 -21.21 23.53
N LEU A 777 -12.50 -21.96 24.65
CA LEU A 777 -11.32 -22.55 25.27
C LEU A 777 -10.71 -23.63 24.38
N THR A 778 -11.53 -24.51 23.80
CA THR A 778 -11.09 -25.52 22.82
C THR A 778 -10.38 -24.86 21.65
N ARG A 779 -10.93 -23.79 21.08
CA ARG A 779 -10.31 -23.05 19.97
C ARG A 779 -8.94 -22.46 20.35
N ILE A 780 -8.78 -21.93 21.56
CA ILE A 780 -7.49 -21.42 22.05
C ILE A 780 -6.51 -22.59 22.24
N ILE A 781 -6.97 -23.68 22.83
CA ILE A 781 -6.17 -24.89 23.05
C ILE A 781 -5.86 -25.60 21.72
N ASP A 782 -6.60 -25.43 20.64
CA ASP A 782 -6.21 -26.01 19.35
C ASP A 782 -5.35 -25.05 18.50
N SER A 783 -5.14 -23.83 18.98
CA SER A 783 -4.31 -22.82 18.31
C SER A 783 -2.79 -23.03 18.53
N PRO A 784 -1.91 -22.44 17.70
CA PRO A 784 -0.46 -22.49 17.88
C PRO A 784 0.06 -21.54 18.99
N LEU A 785 -0.83 -21.01 19.84
CA LEU A 785 -0.51 -19.99 20.84
C LEU A 785 -0.03 -20.59 22.17
N LYS A 786 0.76 -19.81 22.91
CA LYS A 786 1.13 -20.03 24.31
C LYS A 786 1.36 -18.69 25.00
N MET A 787 1.45 -18.68 26.33
CA MET A 787 1.66 -17.46 27.11
C MET A 787 3.00 -17.47 27.84
N LEU A 788 3.64 -16.31 27.92
CA LEU A 788 4.93 -16.12 28.60
C LEU A 788 4.86 -14.93 29.56
N ARG A 789 5.56 -15.03 30.69
CA ARG A 789 5.64 -13.92 31.65
C ARG A 789 6.60 -12.85 31.16
N VAL A 790 6.33 -11.62 31.55
CA VAL A 790 7.16 -10.46 31.24
C VAL A 790 7.59 -9.71 32.49
N LYS A 791 8.78 -9.11 32.44
CA LYS A 791 9.30 -8.15 33.42
C LYS A 791 9.93 -6.99 32.66
N GLY A 792 9.75 -5.75 33.11
CA GLY A 792 10.30 -4.58 32.42
C GLY A 792 11.23 -3.74 33.28
N LYS A 793 12.23 -3.12 32.65
CA LYS A 793 13.05 -2.05 33.23
C LYS A 793 13.19 -0.90 32.23
N LYS A 794 12.93 0.34 32.64
CA LYS A 794 13.11 1.53 31.78
C LYS A 794 14.59 1.70 31.40
N ILE A 795 14.83 2.19 30.19
CA ILE A 795 16.15 2.51 29.64
C ILE A 795 16.19 4.01 29.34
N SER A 796 17.11 4.73 29.97
CA SER A 796 17.29 6.18 29.80
C SER A 796 18.28 6.52 28.68
N VAL A 797 18.18 5.84 27.53
CA VAL A 797 19.09 6.05 26.39
C VAL A 797 18.27 6.39 25.16
N LYS A 798 18.60 7.52 24.52
CA LYS A 798 18.01 7.92 23.26
C LYS A 798 18.54 7.00 22.16
N LYS A 799 17.65 6.27 21.47
CA LYS A 799 18.01 5.40 20.33
C LYS A 799 17.03 5.62 19.18
N ARG A 800 17.48 5.29 17.97
CA ARG A 800 16.59 5.15 16.82
C ARG A 800 15.76 3.88 16.98
N VAL A 801 14.46 4.02 16.79
CA VAL A 801 13.47 2.97 16.93
C VAL A 801 12.69 2.82 15.62
N TYR A 802 12.21 1.61 15.35
CA TYR A 802 11.63 1.18 14.08
C TYR A 802 10.31 0.47 14.32
N ASN A 803 9.45 0.46 13.31
CA ASN A 803 8.23 -0.36 13.32
C ASN A 803 7.85 -0.74 11.88
N ILE A 804 7.04 -1.78 11.74
CA ILE A 804 6.49 -2.26 10.48
C ILE A 804 4.97 -2.27 10.53
N GLU A 805 4.35 -2.12 9.36
CA GLU A 805 2.93 -2.38 9.17
C GLU A 805 2.77 -3.64 8.33
N VAL A 806 1.74 -4.41 8.67
CA VAL A 806 1.44 -5.71 8.06
C VAL A 806 -0.04 -5.72 7.68
N GLU A 807 -0.32 -6.12 6.45
CA GLU A 807 -1.67 -6.11 5.88
C GLU A 807 -2.66 -7.04 6.62
N ASP A 808 -3.96 -6.72 6.48
CA ASP A 808 -5.15 -7.42 6.96
C ASP A 808 -5.30 -7.57 8.48
N ASN A 809 -4.36 -8.26 9.12
CA ASN A 809 -4.53 -8.80 10.47
C ASN A 809 -4.04 -7.82 11.56
N HIS A 810 -3.34 -6.76 11.16
CA HIS A 810 -2.88 -5.65 12.01
C HIS A 810 -2.08 -6.07 13.26
N ASN A 811 -1.36 -7.19 13.17
CA ASN A 811 -0.43 -7.69 14.18
C ASN A 811 0.70 -8.47 13.49
N TYR A 812 1.80 -8.71 14.18
CA TYR A 812 2.92 -9.45 13.62
C TYR A 812 3.79 -10.07 14.71
N LEU A 813 4.77 -10.88 14.29
CA LEU A 813 5.66 -11.60 15.17
C LEU A 813 7.04 -10.93 15.30
N VAL A 814 7.41 -10.56 16.53
CA VAL A 814 8.77 -10.10 16.87
C VAL A 814 9.52 -11.19 17.63
N PHE A 815 10.84 -11.19 17.55
CA PHE A 815 11.71 -12.16 18.19
C PHE A 815 12.64 -11.50 19.20
N THR A 816 12.69 -12.06 20.40
CA THR A 816 13.59 -11.61 21.47
C THR A 816 15.06 -11.81 21.09
N SER A 817 15.97 -11.27 21.91
CA SER A 817 17.41 -11.51 21.82
C SER A 817 17.82 -13.00 21.85
N ARG A 818 16.93 -13.90 22.27
CA ARG A 818 17.11 -15.36 22.24
C ARG A 818 16.14 -16.09 21.30
N LEU A 819 15.61 -15.39 20.29
CA LEU A 819 14.70 -15.93 19.27
C LEU A 819 13.41 -16.54 19.84
N THR A 820 12.94 -16.06 20.98
CA THR A 820 11.59 -16.37 21.46
C THR A 820 10.59 -15.51 20.69
N PRO A 821 9.59 -16.09 20.00
CA PRO A 821 8.63 -15.32 19.22
C PRO A 821 7.55 -14.71 20.10
N ILE A 822 7.13 -13.48 19.83
CA ILE A 822 6.13 -12.72 20.59
C ILE A 822 5.20 -11.98 19.63
N LEU A 823 3.90 -11.99 19.93
CA LEU A 823 2.87 -11.34 19.13
C LEU A 823 2.60 -9.89 19.59
N VAL A 824 2.63 -8.96 18.63
CA VAL A 824 2.50 -7.50 18.87
C VAL A 824 1.55 -6.87 17.84
N GLU A 825 1.00 -5.69 18.13
CA GLU A 825 -0.05 -5.02 17.31
C GLU A 825 0.46 -3.79 16.51
N ASN A 826 -0.18 -3.48 15.37
CA ASN A 826 0.05 -2.26 14.57
C ASN A 826 -0.69 -1.02 15.16
N CYS A 827 -0.38 0.20 14.71
CA CYS A 827 -1.10 1.44 15.07
C CYS A 827 -1.93 1.97 13.88
N HIS A 828 -3.21 2.34 14.07
CA HIS A 828 -4.17 2.57 12.96
C HIS A 828 -4.86 3.95 12.91
N ALA A 829 -5.02 4.65 14.05
CA ALA A 829 -5.93 5.81 14.14
C ALA A 829 -5.44 7.08 13.41
N ALA A 830 -4.13 7.24 13.20
CA ALA A 830 -3.55 8.46 12.62
C ALA A 830 -3.71 8.59 11.08
N ILE A 831 -3.94 7.47 10.39
CA ILE A 831 -3.95 7.38 8.92
C ILE A 831 -5.34 7.76 8.40
N ILE A 832 -6.38 7.10 8.91
CA ILE A 832 -7.76 7.26 8.41
C ILE A 832 -8.33 8.66 8.74
N GLY A 833 -8.00 9.26 9.88
CA GLY A 833 -8.43 10.64 10.20
C GLY A 833 -7.89 11.67 9.19
N ARG A 834 -6.68 11.44 8.66
CA ARG A 834 -6.04 12.29 7.65
C ARG A 834 -6.65 12.07 6.26
N GLU A 835 -6.94 10.82 5.90
CA GLU A 835 -7.53 10.44 4.62
C GLU A 835 -8.99 10.89 4.49
N LEU A 836 -9.78 10.73 5.57
CA LEU A 836 -11.19 11.14 5.60
C LEU A 836 -11.40 12.65 5.85
N GLY A 837 -10.34 13.38 6.23
CA GLY A 837 -10.42 14.81 6.52
C GLY A 837 -11.30 15.14 7.72
N ILE A 838 -11.36 14.25 8.72
CA ILE A 838 -12.13 14.36 9.96
C ILE A 838 -11.17 14.69 11.11
N PRO A 839 -11.49 15.65 11.99
CA PRO A 839 -10.63 15.98 13.12
C PRO A 839 -10.48 14.76 14.04
N ALA A 840 -9.24 14.28 14.21
CA ALA A 840 -8.95 13.16 15.08
C ALA A 840 -7.89 13.52 16.12
N ILE A 841 -8.14 13.18 17.38
CA ILE A 841 -7.17 13.28 18.48
C ILE A 841 -6.88 11.87 18.98
N VAL A 842 -5.62 11.47 18.87
CA VAL A 842 -5.17 10.11 19.22
C VAL A 842 -4.22 10.13 20.41
N GLY A 843 -4.20 9.07 21.21
CA GLY A 843 -3.27 8.97 22.34
C GLY A 843 -3.64 9.85 23.54
N THR A 844 -4.93 10.09 23.77
CA THR A 844 -5.43 10.87 24.93
C THR A 844 -5.30 10.13 26.28
N ARG A 845 -4.95 8.83 26.24
CA ARG A 845 -4.79 7.86 27.34
C ARG A 845 -6.05 7.53 28.15
N PHE A 846 -6.96 8.48 28.35
CA PHE A 846 -8.10 8.32 29.26
C PHE A 846 -9.44 8.89 28.73
N ALA A 847 -9.58 9.16 27.43
CA ALA A 847 -10.84 9.62 26.85
C ALA A 847 -12.05 8.71 27.12
N THR A 848 -11.93 7.39 27.00
CA THR A 848 -13.06 6.47 27.29
C THR A 848 -13.52 6.50 28.76
N LYS A 849 -12.63 6.92 29.67
CA LYS A 849 -12.92 7.00 31.11
C LYS A 849 -13.42 8.37 31.54
N VAL A 850 -12.92 9.42 30.91
CA VAL A 850 -13.23 10.82 31.25
C VAL A 850 -14.47 11.32 30.52
N LEU A 851 -14.67 10.87 29.27
CA LEU A 851 -15.84 11.20 28.47
C LEU A 851 -16.93 10.12 28.63
N LYS A 852 -18.20 10.52 28.68
CA LYS A 852 -19.36 9.62 28.81
C LYS A 852 -20.28 9.76 27.60
N THR A 853 -20.88 8.65 27.17
CA THR A 853 -21.88 8.66 26.10
C THR A 853 -23.00 9.65 26.41
N GLY A 854 -23.34 10.48 25.43
CA GLY A 854 -24.32 11.57 25.54
C GLY A 854 -23.74 12.93 25.95
N GLN A 855 -22.49 13.01 26.44
CA GLN A 855 -21.86 14.29 26.79
C GLN A 855 -21.52 15.10 25.54
N GLU A 856 -21.80 16.40 25.55
CA GLU A 856 -21.33 17.26 24.47
C GLU A 856 -19.86 17.63 24.66
N VAL A 857 -19.07 17.52 23.59
CA VAL A 857 -17.65 17.92 23.60
C VAL A 857 -17.26 18.66 22.33
N THR A 858 -16.16 19.39 22.43
CA THR A 858 -15.46 19.99 21.29
C THR A 858 -14.07 19.40 21.16
N VAL A 859 -13.76 18.86 19.99
CA VAL A 859 -12.47 18.24 19.64
C VAL A 859 -11.73 19.19 18.70
N ASP A 860 -10.66 19.78 19.18
CA ASP A 860 -9.89 20.81 18.49
C ASP A 860 -8.50 20.30 18.06
N CYS A 861 -8.27 20.26 16.74
CA CYS A 861 -6.98 19.91 16.14
C CYS A 861 -6.23 21.12 15.54
N THR A 862 -6.63 22.36 15.85
CA THR A 862 -6.08 23.58 15.20
C THR A 862 -4.74 24.04 15.77
N SER A 863 -4.26 23.45 16.87
CA SER A 863 -3.04 23.87 17.59
C SER A 863 -1.76 23.16 17.14
N GLY A 864 -1.68 22.76 15.87
CA GLY A 864 -0.53 22.03 15.33
C GLY A 864 -0.54 20.55 15.71
N SER A 865 0.48 20.08 16.43
CA SER A 865 0.63 18.65 16.79
C SER A 865 -0.14 18.22 18.05
N VAL A 866 -0.67 19.18 18.82
CA VAL A 866 -1.40 18.94 20.08
C VAL A 866 -2.89 19.14 19.86
N GLY A 867 -3.66 18.08 20.08
CA GLY A 867 -5.12 18.10 20.06
C GLY A 867 -5.68 18.41 21.45
N ARG A 868 -6.75 19.20 21.50
CA ARG A 868 -7.41 19.63 22.74
C ARG A 868 -8.88 19.22 22.72
N ILE A 869 -9.38 18.68 23.83
CA ILE A 869 -10.79 18.33 24.01
C ILE A 869 -11.37 19.20 25.11
N PHE A 870 -12.50 19.83 24.85
CA PHE A 870 -13.22 20.69 25.80
C PHE A 870 -14.60 20.12 26.12
N LEU A 871 -15.04 20.32 27.36
CA LEU A 871 -16.40 19.97 27.77
C LEU A 871 -17.40 21.01 27.24
N GLY A 872 -18.50 20.50 26.66
CA GLY A 872 -19.53 21.29 26.01
C GLY A 872 -19.17 21.76 24.60
N LYS A 873 -20.12 22.42 23.95
CA LYS A 873 -19.92 23.11 22.68
C LYS A 873 -19.19 24.43 22.92
N ILE A 874 -17.89 24.45 22.62
CA ILE A 874 -17.10 25.66 22.62
C ILE A 874 -17.35 26.39 21.30
N PRO A 875 -17.77 27.66 21.31
CA PRO A 875 -17.91 28.41 20.07
C PRO A 875 -16.58 28.41 19.31
N PHE A 876 -16.61 27.91 18.08
CA PHE A 876 -15.50 28.01 17.13
C PHE A 876 -16.01 28.70 15.88
N LYS A 877 -15.15 29.50 15.25
CA LYS A 877 -15.45 30.15 13.99
C LYS A 877 -14.94 29.25 12.88
N VAL A 878 -15.85 28.69 12.08
CA VAL A 878 -15.48 28.14 10.77
C VAL A 878 -15.39 29.32 9.83
N LYS A 879 -14.17 29.73 9.51
CA LYS A 879 -13.94 30.65 8.41
C LYS A 879 -14.02 29.83 7.13
N LYS A 880 -15.20 29.86 6.54
CA LYS A 880 -15.42 29.41 5.18
C LYS A 880 -14.87 30.49 4.27
N TYR A 881 -13.74 30.19 3.66
CA TYR A 881 -13.19 31.00 2.60
C TYR A 881 -13.74 30.46 1.30
N ASP A 882 -14.66 31.21 0.75
CA ASP A 882 -14.95 31.12 -0.67
C ASP A 882 -13.66 31.45 -1.42
N LEU A 883 -13.10 30.45 -2.11
CA LEU A 883 -11.83 30.62 -2.80
C LEU A 883 -11.91 31.69 -3.90
N GLU A 884 -13.12 32.02 -4.38
CA GLU A 884 -13.34 33.09 -5.36
C GLU A 884 -13.27 34.49 -4.71
N LYS A 885 -13.54 34.60 -3.40
CA LYS A 885 -13.53 35.87 -2.66
C LYS A 885 -12.22 36.15 -1.93
N ILE A 886 -11.22 35.29 -2.08
CA ILE A 886 -9.91 35.52 -1.46
C ILE A 886 -9.23 36.74 -2.12
N PRO A 887 -8.74 37.70 -1.31
CA PRO A 887 -8.14 38.93 -1.85
C PRO A 887 -6.89 38.63 -2.66
N LYS A 888 -6.74 39.33 -3.78
CA LYS A 888 -5.51 39.28 -4.58
C LYS A 888 -4.43 40.11 -3.89
N VAL A 889 -3.26 39.52 -3.70
CA VAL A 889 -2.05 40.20 -3.21
C VAL A 889 -1.15 40.55 -4.40
N LYS A 890 -0.35 41.61 -4.25
CA LYS A 890 0.53 42.09 -5.34
C LYS A 890 1.66 41.09 -5.65
N THR A 891 2.21 40.47 -4.62
CA THR A 891 3.23 39.42 -4.76
C THR A 891 2.56 38.10 -5.12
N LYS A 892 3.09 37.41 -6.13
CA LYS A 892 2.54 36.13 -6.59
C LYS A 892 2.74 35.04 -5.54
N ILE A 893 1.69 34.30 -5.24
CA ILE A 893 1.73 33.20 -4.27
C ILE A 893 1.85 31.89 -5.03
N MET A 894 3.03 31.28 -4.97
CA MET A 894 3.33 30.02 -5.63
C MET A 894 3.39 28.88 -4.61
N ILE A 895 3.40 27.64 -5.10
CA ILE A 895 3.39 26.45 -4.25
C ILE A 895 4.72 25.69 -4.31
N ASN A 896 5.15 25.16 -3.17
CA ASN A 896 6.19 24.14 -3.08
C ASN A 896 5.57 22.74 -3.20
N ILE A 897 6.02 21.95 -4.16
CA ILE A 897 5.51 20.59 -4.38
C ILE A 897 6.64 19.66 -4.82
N GLY A 898 6.56 18.40 -4.41
CA GLY A 898 7.51 17.36 -4.85
C GLY A 898 6.84 16.05 -5.23
N ALA A 899 5.69 15.74 -4.63
CA ALA A 899 4.92 14.54 -4.96
C ALA A 899 3.89 14.86 -6.07
N PRO A 900 3.95 14.18 -7.24
CA PRO A 900 2.96 14.37 -8.31
C PRO A 900 1.53 14.02 -7.89
N ASP A 901 1.35 13.04 -7.01
CA ASP A 901 0.02 12.52 -6.61
C ASP A 901 -0.85 13.57 -5.89
N ILE A 902 -0.26 14.57 -5.23
CA ILE A 902 -1.03 15.64 -4.57
C ILE A 902 -1.29 16.85 -5.46
N ALA A 903 -0.77 16.88 -6.70
CA ALA A 903 -0.76 18.08 -7.54
C ALA A 903 -2.18 18.54 -7.92
N PHE A 904 -3.05 17.62 -8.38
CA PHE A 904 -4.42 17.94 -8.76
C PHE A 904 -5.23 18.52 -7.61
N LYS A 905 -5.16 17.90 -6.42
CA LYS A 905 -5.83 18.40 -5.21
C LYS A 905 -5.30 19.78 -4.80
N THR A 906 -4.00 19.99 -4.91
CA THR A 906 -3.34 21.24 -4.53
C THR A 906 -3.66 22.38 -5.50
N SER A 907 -3.92 22.07 -6.77
CA SER A 907 -4.25 23.06 -7.80
C SER A 907 -5.51 23.88 -7.50
N PHE A 908 -6.43 23.34 -6.69
CA PHE A 908 -7.65 24.02 -6.27
C PHE A 908 -7.39 25.19 -5.31
N LEU A 909 -6.23 25.23 -4.63
CA LEU A 909 -5.88 26.34 -3.76
C LEU A 909 -5.61 27.62 -4.59
N PRO A 910 -5.85 28.83 -4.06
CA PRO A 910 -5.47 30.06 -4.73
C PRO A 910 -3.95 30.11 -4.90
N ASN A 911 -3.47 30.13 -6.13
CA ASN A 911 -2.05 30.10 -6.43
C ASN A 911 -1.74 30.77 -7.77
N ASP A 912 -0.48 31.10 -7.99
CA ASP A 912 0.09 31.66 -9.22
C ASP A 912 1.06 30.68 -9.90
N GLY A 913 0.95 29.38 -9.60
CA GLY A 913 1.78 28.30 -10.11
C GLY A 913 2.66 27.65 -9.04
N VAL A 914 3.75 27.03 -9.47
CA VAL A 914 4.69 26.30 -8.60
C VAL A 914 6.05 26.97 -8.64
N GLY A 915 6.49 27.48 -7.50
CA GLY A 915 7.77 28.19 -7.39
C GLY A 915 8.93 27.24 -7.13
N LEU A 916 8.63 26.02 -6.68
CA LEU A 916 9.60 24.93 -6.52
C LEU A 916 8.91 23.57 -6.70
N ALA A 917 9.11 22.96 -7.88
CA ALA A 917 8.84 21.55 -8.14
C ALA A 917 10.12 20.74 -7.92
N ARG A 918 10.13 19.90 -6.88
CA ARG A 918 11.25 19.03 -6.51
C ARG A 918 11.14 17.68 -7.21
N ILE A 919 12.14 17.29 -7.99
CA ILE A 919 12.12 16.00 -8.71
C ILE A 919 12.65 14.82 -7.88
N GLU A 920 13.25 15.09 -6.72
CA GLU A 920 13.87 14.08 -5.86
C GLU A 920 12.91 12.97 -5.44
N PHE A 921 11.64 13.31 -5.21
CA PHE A 921 10.60 12.31 -4.90
C PHE A 921 10.35 11.37 -6.10
N ILE A 922 10.33 11.90 -7.32
CA ILE A 922 10.17 11.10 -8.54
C ILE A 922 11.39 10.18 -8.72
N LEU A 923 12.60 10.70 -8.49
CA LEU A 923 13.84 9.90 -8.55
C LEU A 923 13.83 8.76 -7.51
N ALA A 924 13.44 9.04 -6.27
CA ALA A 924 13.50 8.08 -5.17
C ALA A 924 12.39 7.02 -5.20
N GLU A 925 11.16 7.39 -5.60
CA GLU A 925 9.99 6.51 -5.47
C GLU A 925 9.55 5.90 -6.79
N LYS A 926 9.62 6.65 -7.90
CA LYS A 926 9.21 6.15 -9.23
C LYS A 926 10.37 5.48 -9.96
N ILE A 927 11.52 6.16 -10.05
CA ILE A 927 12.67 5.68 -10.83
C ILE A 927 13.52 4.68 -10.04
N ARG A 928 13.83 4.96 -8.76
CA ARG A 928 14.53 4.11 -7.77
C ARG A 928 15.96 3.65 -8.14
N ILE A 929 16.40 3.86 -9.38
CA ILE A 929 17.67 3.41 -9.95
C ILE A 929 18.56 4.62 -10.22
N HIS A 930 19.86 4.48 -9.94
CA HIS A 930 20.83 5.52 -10.26
C HIS A 930 20.89 5.76 -11.78
N PRO A 931 20.84 7.02 -12.27
CA PRO A 931 20.77 7.31 -13.71
C PRO A 931 21.95 6.74 -14.50
N LEU A 932 23.17 6.83 -13.95
CA LEU A 932 24.36 6.24 -14.60
C LEU A 932 24.33 4.71 -14.65
N ALA A 933 23.59 4.04 -13.76
CA ALA A 933 23.42 2.59 -13.82
C ALA A 933 22.53 2.20 -15.02
N LEU A 934 21.50 3.00 -15.32
CA LEU A 934 20.68 2.84 -16.52
C LEU A 934 21.47 3.17 -17.79
N TYR A 935 22.27 4.24 -17.75
CA TYR A 935 23.10 4.65 -18.88
C TYR A 935 24.16 3.60 -19.25
N HIS A 936 24.88 3.06 -18.25
CA HIS A 936 25.92 2.05 -18.44
C HIS A 936 25.40 0.61 -18.35
N TYR A 937 24.09 0.39 -18.46
CA TYR A 937 23.48 -0.92 -18.27
C TYR A 937 24.11 -2.04 -19.10
N GLN A 938 24.46 -1.80 -20.38
CA GLN A 938 25.11 -2.82 -21.22
C GLN A 938 26.49 -3.23 -20.71
N LYS A 939 27.26 -2.28 -20.17
CA LYS A 939 28.56 -2.55 -19.53
C LYS A 939 28.34 -3.36 -18.25
N LEU A 940 27.43 -2.93 -17.39
CA LEU A 940 27.06 -3.64 -16.17
C LEU A 940 26.56 -5.07 -16.47
N LYS A 941 25.78 -5.28 -17.53
CA LYS A 941 25.29 -6.59 -17.96
C LYS A 941 26.42 -7.53 -18.41
N ARG A 942 27.46 -7.00 -19.05
CA ARG A 942 28.67 -7.79 -19.39
C ARG A 942 29.47 -8.14 -18.13
N GLU A 943 29.63 -7.19 -17.22
CA GLU A 943 30.36 -7.37 -15.95
C GLU A 943 29.61 -8.28 -14.96
N ALA A 944 28.28 -8.31 -15.01
CA ALA A 944 27.43 -9.21 -14.22
C ALA A 944 27.76 -10.69 -14.43
N LYS A 945 28.35 -11.07 -15.58
CA LYS A 945 28.84 -12.44 -15.82
C LYS A 945 30.00 -12.82 -14.88
N ARG A 946 30.74 -11.83 -14.37
CA ARG A 946 31.97 -12.00 -13.57
C ARG A 946 31.82 -11.51 -12.13
N ASN A 947 30.87 -10.63 -11.83
CA ASN A 947 30.69 -10.02 -10.50
C ASN A 947 29.25 -10.23 -9.96
N LYS A 948 29.14 -10.96 -8.83
CA LYS A 948 27.86 -11.29 -8.16
C LYS A 948 27.08 -10.04 -7.73
N LYS A 949 27.76 -9.00 -7.20
CA LYS A 949 27.12 -7.75 -6.77
C LYS A 949 26.52 -6.97 -7.96
N ILE A 950 27.26 -6.91 -9.07
CA ILE A 950 26.76 -6.26 -10.30
C ILE A 950 25.61 -7.08 -10.90
N LYS A 951 25.66 -8.41 -10.82
CA LYS A 951 24.56 -9.27 -11.26
C LYS A 951 23.25 -8.98 -10.52
N GLU A 952 23.29 -8.86 -9.20
CA GLU A 952 22.12 -8.49 -8.38
C GLU A 952 21.55 -7.11 -8.75
N ILE A 953 22.43 -6.13 -9.05
CA ILE A 953 22.02 -4.81 -9.52
C ILE A 953 21.33 -4.91 -10.89
N VAL A 954 21.91 -5.66 -11.84
CA VAL A 954 21.34 -5.85 -13.18
C VAL A 954 19.99 -6.56 -13.13
N GLU A 955 19.83 -7.58 -12.28
CA GLU A 955 18.55 -8.28 -12.08
C GLU A 955 17.46 -7.34 -11.57
N LYS A 956 17.76 -6.48 -10.57
CA LYS A 956 16.82 -5.46 -10.07
C LYS A 956 16.48 -4.41 -11.13
N ILE A 957 17.46 -3.97 -11.90
CA ILE A 957 17.21 -3.04 -13.02
C ILE A 957 16.27 -3.71 -14.02
N GLU A 958 16.51 -4.97 -14.41
CA GLU A 958 15.66 -5.70 -15.35
C GLU A 958 14.22 -5.88 -14.84
N GLU A 959 14.03 -6.13 -13.55
CA GLU A 959 12.71 -6.25 -12.92
C GLU A 959 11.90 -4.95 -12.98
N ILE A 960 12.52 -3.82 -12.61
CA ILE A 960 11.85 -2.51 -12.58
C ILE A 960 11.59 -1.99 -14.00
N THR A 961 12.51 -2.22 -14.93
CA THR A 961 12.47 -1.67 -16.29
C THR A 961 11.94 -2.67 -17.32
N ILE A 962 11.12 -3.62 -16.89
CA ILE A 962 10.68 -4.76 -17.70
C ILE A 962 9.94 -4.34 -18.98
N GLU A 963 9.26 -3.18 -18.93
CA GLU A 963 8.53 -2.60 -20.05
C GLU A 963 9.45 -2.01 -21.14
N HIS A 964 10.71 -1.72 -20.82
CA HIS A 964 11.63 -0.99 -21.69
C HIS A 964 12.78 -1.84 -22.23
N LYS A 965 12.94 -1.83 -23.56
CA LYS A 965 14.11 -2.42 -24.23
C LYS A 965 15.37 -1.61 -23.94
N ASP A 966 15.31 -0.28 -24.13
CA ASP A 966 16.35 0.64 -23.66
C ASP A 966 16.05 1.05 -22.21
N LYS A 967 16.96 0.72 -21.31
CA LYS A 967 16.79 0.93 -19.86
C LYS A 967 16.77 2.42 -19.49
N LYS A 968 17.36 3.28 -20.31
CA LYS A 968 17.29 4.74 -20.13
C LYS A 968 15.88 5.29 -20.32
N GLU A 969 15.06 4.62 -21.13
CA GLU A 969 13.68 5.05 -21.41
C GLU A 969 12.82 5.10 -20.15
N HIS A 970 13.07 4.20 -19.20
CA HIS A 970 12.41 4.23 -17.89
C HIS A 970 12.64 5.56 -17.17
N PHE A 971 13.89 6.04 -17.15
CA PHE A 971 14.22 7.33 -16.53
C PHE A 971 13.54 8.49 -17.26
N TYR A 972 13.58 8.50 -18.59
CA TYR A 972 12.96 9.56 -19.40
C TYR A 972 11.46 9.63 -19.17
N LYS A 973 10.79 8.47 -19.23
CA LYS A 973 9.35 8.33 -19.08
C LYS A 973 8.90 8.75 -17.68
N GLU A 974 9.40 8.11 -16.63
CA GLU A 974 8.93 8.35 -15.26
C GLU A 974 9.21 9.79 -14.80
N LEU A 975 10.36 10.37 -15.17
CA LEU A 975 10.66 11.76 -14.86
C LEU A 975 9.77 12.73 -15.65
N ALA A 976 9.58 12.50 -16.95
CA ALA A 976 8.73 13.34 -17.78
C ALA A 976 7.27 13.28 -17.32
N GLU A 977 6.71 12.10 -17.05
CA GLU A 977 5.33 11.91 -16.57
C GLU A 977 5.13 12.56 -15.18
N GLY A 978 6.06 12.37 -14.24
CA GLY A 978 5.98 13.00 -12.92
C GLY A 978 6.01 14.53 -12.98
N ILE A 979 6.89 15.11 -13.81
CA ILE A 979 6.94 16.56 -14.06
C ILE A 979 5.66 17.03 -14.78
N ALA A 980 5.20 16.25 -15.77
CA ALA A 980 4.03 16.57 -16.56
C ALA A 980 2.75 16.63 -15.73
N GLN A 981 2.57 15.69 -14.80
CA GLN A 981 1.44 15.70 -13.88
C GLN A 981 1.41 16.98 -13.03
N ILE A 982 2.57 17.41 -12.51
CA ILE A 982 2.67 18.67 -11.75
C ILE A 982 2.36 19.86 -12.68
N ALA A 983 3.00 19.94 -13.84
CA ALA A 983 2.83 21.05 -14.77
C ALA A 983 1.39 21.17 -15.31
N ALA A 984 0.73 20.04 -15.58
CA ALA A 984 -0.66 19.97 -16.01
C ALA A 984 -1.63 20.46 -14.92
N ALA A 985 -1.38 20.11 -13.65
CA ALA A 985 -2.23 20.53 -12.53
C ALA A 985 -2.32 22.05 -12.39
N PHE A 986 -1.23 22.77 -12.70
CA PHE A 986 -1.15 24.23 -12.56
C PHE A 986 -1.27 24.99 -13.89
N TRP A 987 -1.57 24.31 -14.99
CA TRP A 987 -1.66 24.92 -16.30
C TRP A 987 -2.65 26.10 -16.36
N PRO A 988 -2.34 27.21 -17.05
CA PRO A 988 -1.10 27.53 -17.77
C PRO A 988 -0.06 28.28 -16.90
N LYS A 989 -0.20 28.29 -15.58
CA LYS A 989 0.67 29.02 -14.65
C LYS A 989 2.09 28.40 -14.63
N PRO A 990 3.14 29.21 -14.40
CA PRO A 990 4.51 28.72 -14.44
C PRO A 990 4.78 27.66 -13.37
N VAL A 991 5.51 26.61 -13.76
CA VAL A 991 5.99 25.55 -12.87
C VAL A 991 7.51 25.51 -12.97
N ILE A 992 8.18 25.96 -11.91
CA ILE A 992 9.64 26.01 -11.84
C ILE A 992 10.16 24.67 -11.32
N VAL A 993 10.66 23.84 -12.23
CA VAL A 993 11.23 22.53 -11.93
C VAL A 993 12.70 22.69 -11.58
N ARG A 994 13.07 22.30 -10.37
CA ARG A 994 14.47 22.25 -9.97
C ARG A 994 15.08 20.95 -10.49
N PHE A 995 16.22 21.07 -11.18
CA PHE A 995 17.04 19.90 -11.49
C PHE A 995 17.49 19.20 -10.20
N SER A 996 17.93 17.95 -10.31
CA SER A 996 18.26 17.14 -9.14
C SER A 996 19.29 17.84 -8.24
N ASP A 997 18.94 18.04 -6.99
CA ASP A 997 19.84 18.59 -5.97
C ASP A 997 20.30 17.53 -4.95
N PHE A 998 20.12 16.24 -5.26
CA PHE A 998 20.61 15.15 -4.42
C PHE A 998 22.11 15.25 -4.13
N LYS A 999 22.44 14.98 -2.87
CA LYS A 999 23.81 14.79 -2.38
C LYS A 999 24.32 13.40 -2.77
N THR A 1000 25.64 13.21 -2.75
CA THR A 1000 26.31 11.92 -3.03
C THR A 1000 25.75 10.76 -2.21
N ASN A 1001 25.51 10.98 -0.91
CA ASN A 1001 24.96 9.99 0.02
C ASN A 1001 23.49 9.62 -0.28
N GLU A 1002 22.71 10.49 -0.92
CA GLU A 1002 21.34 10.22 -1.34
C GLU A 1002 21.32 9.40 -2.63
N TYR A 1003 22.12 9.80 -3.64
CA TYR A 1003 22.28 9.03 -4.88
C TYR A 1003 22.81 7.62 -4.63
N ARG A 1004 23.71 7.46 -3.64
CA ARG A 1004 24.27 6.17 -3.24
C ARG A 1004 23.20 5.17 -2.74
N GLN A 1005 22.05 5.66 -2.25
CA GLN A 1005 20.95 4.82 -1.78
C GLN A 1005 20.09 4.24 -2.93
N LEU A 1006 20.19 4.80 -4.14
CA LEU A 1006 19.50 4.28 -5.32
C LEU A 1006 20.15 2.98 -5.80
N ILE A 1007 19.38 2.15 -6.51
CA ILE A 1007 19.90 0.89 -7.06
C ILE A 1007 21.05 1.19 -8.02
N GLY A 1008 22.23 0.64 -7.72
CA GLY A 1008 23.47 0.87 -8.49
C GLY A 1008 24.25 2.14 -8.12
N GLY A 1009 23.76 2.97 -7.18
CA GLY A 1009 24.40 4.24 -6.80
C GLY A 1009 25.80 4.09 -6.21
N GLU A 1010 26.03 3.06 -5.39
CA GLU A 1010 27.35 2.76 -4.79
C GLU A 1010 28.48 2.57 -5.81
N LEU A 1011 28.17 2.28 -7.08
CA LEU A 1011 29.17 2.11 -8.13
C LEU A 1011 29.70 3.45 -8.68
N PHE A 1012 28.92 4.52 -8.53
CA PHE A 1012 29.18 5.81 -9.17
C PHE A 1012 29.42 6.94 -8.15
N GLU A 1013 28.95 6.78 -6.92
CA GLU A 1013 28.97 7.84 -5.91
C GLU A 1013 30.11 7.67 -4.89
N PRO A 1014 31.02 8.66 -4.76
CA PRO A 1014 32.05 8.66 -3.74
C PRO A 1014 31.45 8.90 -2.34
N GLU A 1015 32.18 8.51 -1.29
CA GLU A 1015 31.85 8.91 0.08
C GLU A 1015 32.50 10.26 0.39
N GLU A 1016 31.70 11.22 0.87
CA GLU A 1016 32.15 12.57 1.20
C GLU A 1016 31.98 12.83 2.70
N SER A 1017 32.96 13.51 3.31
CA SER A 1017 32.89 13.89 4.74
C SER A 1017 31.78 14.91 5.01
N ASN A 1018 31.50 15.81 4.05
CA ASN A 1018 30.46 16.84 4.16
C ASN A 1018 29.58 16.87 2.90
N PRO A 1019 28.60 15.94 2.76
CA PRO A 1019 27.75 15.88 1.56
C PRO A 1019 26.94 17.16 1.30
N MET A 1020 26.70 17.99 2.33
CA MET A 1020 26.04 19.29 2.18
C MET A 1020 26.79 20.22 1.22
N LEU A 1021 28.13 20.26 1.28
CA LEU A 1021 29.00 21.15 0.51
C LEU A 1021 29.63 20.47 -0.71
N GLY A 1022 29.44 19.16 -0.84
CA GLY A 1022 30.14 18.27 -1.76
C GLY A 1022 29.67 18.33 -3.22
N TRP A 1023 29.88 17.23 -3.93
CA TRP A 1023 29.60 17.10 -5.37
C TRP A 1023 28.10 17.00 -5.66
N ARG A 1024 27.43 18.16 -5.78
CA ARG A 1024 25.99 18.33 -6.04
C ARG A 1024 25.69 19.62 -6.81
N GLY A 1025 24.46 19.73 -7.32
CA GLY A 1025 23.98 20.88 -8.10
C GLY A 1025 24.81 21.12 -9.36
N ALA A 1026 25.01 22.39 -9.73
CA ALA A 1026 25.68 22.77 -10.97
C ALA A 1026 27.03 22.07 -11.21
N SER A 1027 27.88 21.97 -10.18
CA SER A 1027 29.21 21.35 -10.30
C SER A 1027 29.19 19.87 -10.66
N ARG A 1028 28.09 19.19 -10.35
CA ARG A 1028 27.86 17.80 -10.73
C ARG A 1028 27.40 17.70 -12.18
N TYR A 1029 26.61 18.66 -12.69
CA TYR A 1029 25.97 18.54 -14.01
C TYR A 1029 26.95 18.57 -15.18
N TYR A 1030 27.97 19.44 -15.13
CA TYR A 1030 28.97 19.53 -16.20
C TYR A 1030 30.18 18.60 -15.99
N ASP A 1031 30.27 17.89 -14.85
CA ASP A 1031 31.35 16.94 -14.62
C ASP A 1031 31.23 15.75 -15.58
N PRO A 1032 32.27 15.39 -16.35
CA PRO A 1032 32.20 14.28 -17.31
C PRO A 1032 31.71 12.95 -16.74
N LYS A 1033 31.90 12.70 -15.43
CA LYS A 1033 31.44 11.48 -14.75
C LYS A 1033 29.92 11.42 -14.60
N PHE A 1034 29.26 12.57 -14.46
CA PHE A 1034 27.80 12.64 -14.22
C PHE A 1034 27.03 13.30 -15.35
N GLN A 1035 27.69 14.02 -16.25
CA GLN A 1035 27.09 14.67 -17.41
C GLN A 1035 26.06 13.78 -18.13
N PRO A 1036 26.30 12.48 -18.42
CA PRO A 1036 25.29 11.63 -19.07
C PRO A 1036 23.97 11.54 -18.30
N ALA A 1037 23.99 11.55 -16.96
CA ALA A 1037 22.79 11.54 -16.13
C ALA A 1037 22.03 12.87 -16.22
N PHE A 1038 22.74 14.00 -16.22
CA PHE A 1038 22.11 15.31 -16.37
C PHE A 1038 21.51 15.51 -17.77
N GLU A 1039 22.17 15.02 -18.82
CA GLU A 1039 21.60 14.96 -20.17
C GLU A 1039 20.28 14.18 -20.20
N MET A 1040 20.16 13.15 -19.34
CA MET A 1040 18.91 12.39 -19.20
C MET A 1040 17.80 13.20 -18.55
N GLU A 1041 18.09 14.02 -17.52
CA GLU A 1041 17.14 14.96 -16.93
C GLU A 1041 16.67 16.00 -17.96
N CYS A 1042 17.60 16.57 -18.74
CA CYS A 1042 17.28 17.52 -19.81
C CYS A 1042 16.33 16.92 -20.85
N LYS A 1043 16.57 15.67 -21.26
CA LYS A 1043 15.69 14.94 -22.20
C LYS A 1043 14.29 14.74 -21.64
N ALA A 1044 14.15 14.41 -20.36
CA ALA A 1044 12.83 14.26 -19.72
C ALA A 1044 12.04 15.58 -19.69
N ILE A 1045 12.71 16.70 -19.36
CA ILE A 1045 12.08 18.03 -19.39
C ILE A 1045 11.70 18.43 -20.81
N LYS A 1046 12.58 18.19 -21.79
CA LYS A 1046 12.30 18.43 -23.21
C LYS A 1046 11.07 17.63 -23.66
N ARG A 1047 10.99 16.35 -23.28
CA ARG A 1047 9.83 15.50 -23.54
C ARG A 1047 8.55 16.08 -22.96
N ALA A 1048 8.56 16.48 -21.68
CA ALA A 1048 7.38 17.07 -21.05
C ALA A 1048 6.91 18.37 -21.75
N ARG A 1049 7.86 19.19 -22.24
CA ARG A 1049 7.54 20.44 -22.94
C ARG A 1049 7.09 20.23 -24.39
N GLU A 1050 7.77 19.39 -25.15
CA GLU A 1050 7.59 19.24 -26.60
C GLU A 1050 6.61 18.12 -26.97
N GLU A 1051 6.61 16.98 -26.27
CA GLU A 1051 5.72 15.84 -26.56
C GLU A 1051 4.34 16.03 -25.93
N PHE A 1052 4.31 16.46 -24.66
CA PHE A 1052 3.06 16.68 -23.92
C PHE A 1052 2.52 18.12 -24.02
N GLY A 1053 3.30 19.05 -24.59
CA GLY A 1053 2.91 20.44 -24.82
C GLY A 1053 2.99 21.36 -23.60
N LEU A 1054 3.64 20.94 -22.50
CA LEU A 1054 3.61 21.66 -21.22
C LEU A 1054 4.65 22.81 -21.18
N LYS A 1055 4.40 23.84 -21.99
CA LYS A 1055 5.28 25.02 -22.15
C LYS A 1055 5.39 25.92 -20.91
N ASN A 1056 4.57 25.70 -19.89
CA ASN A 1056 4.63 26.42 -18.61
C ASN A 1056 5.77 25.94 -17.68
N ILE A 1057 6.53 24.90 -18.08
CA ILE A 1057 7.67 24.39 -17.32
C ILE A 1057 8.88 25.33 -17.46
N TRP A 1058 9.32 25.95 -16.38
CA TRP A 1058 10.63 26.59 -16.28
C TRP A 1058 11.60 25.64 -15.57
N VAL A 1059 12.90 25.87 -15.74
CA VAL A 1059 13.93 25.06 -15.08
C VAL A 1059 14.76 25.88 -14.11
N MET A 1060 15.20 25.25 -13.03
CA MET A 1060 16.02 25.88 -12.01
C MET A 1060 17.27 25.09 -11.71
N ILE A 1061 18.41 25.78 -11.71
CA ILE A 1061 19.73 25.22 -11.42
C ILE A 1061 20.06 25.46 -9.94
N PRO A 1062 20.14 24.40 -9.10
CA PRO A 1062 20.57 24.49 -7.72
C PRO A 1062 22.11 24.53 -7.58
N PHE A 1063 22.56 25.03 -6.44
CA PHE A 1063 23.93 24.98 -5.93
C PHE A 1063 24.99 25.44 -6.94
N CYS A 1064 24.68 26.49 -7.70
CA CYS A 1064 25.58 27.08 -8.69
C CYS A 1064 26.56 28.03 -8.01
N ARG A 1065 27.83 27.65 -7.88
CA ARG A 1065 28.81 28.36 -7.04
C ARG A 1065 29.36 29.61 -7.71
N THR A 1066 29.53 29.58 -9.03
CA THR A 1066 30.09 30.69 -9.81
C THR A 1066 29.28 30.93 -11.09
N PRO A 1067 29.34 32.15 -11.69
CA PRO A 1067 28.73 32.40 -12.99
C PRO A 1067 29.28 31.49 -14.10
N GLU A 1068 30.55 31.07 -13.98
CA GLU A 1068 31.20 30.19 -14.96
C GLU A 1068 30.64 28.77 -14.92
N GLU A 1069 30.36 28.22 -13.73
CA GLU A 1069 29.58 26.98 -13.60
C GLU A 1069 28.22 27.14 -14.29
N GLY A 1070 27.56 28.27 -14.09
CA GLY A 1070 26.28 28.58 -14.72
C GLY A 1070 26.32 28.55 -16.25
N ARG A 1071 27.37 29.13 -16.87
CA ARG A 1071 27.56 29.10 -18.34
C ARG A 1071 27.72 27.68 -18.86
N LYS A 1072 28.57 26.88 -18.21
CA LYS A 1072 28.79 25.46 -18.58
C LYS A 1072 27.50 24.65 -18.53
N VAL A 1073 26.68 24.83 -17.49
CA VAL A 1073 25.39 24.14 -17.39
C VAL A 1073 24.41 24.64 -18.47
N LEU A 1074 24.34 25.95 -18.73
CA LEU A 1074 23.47 26.51 -19.77
C LEU A 1074 23.83 25.99 -21.17
N GLU A 1075 25.11 25.92 -21.52
CA GLU A 1075 25.59 25.32 -22.77
C GLU A 1075 25.17 23.85 -22.89
N LEU A 1076 25.27 23.09 -21.79
CA LEU A 1076 24.86 21.69 -21.76
C LEU A 1076 23.34 21.52 -21.92
N ILE A 1077 22.54 22.37 -21.25
CA ILE A 1077 21.08 22.40 -21.40
C ILE A 1077 20.71 22.71 -22.86
N GLU A 1078 21.35 23.72 -23.47
CA GLU A 1078 21.11 24.10 -24.87
C GLU A 1078 21.51 22.99 -25.85
N LYS A 1079 22.66 22.33 -25.64
CA LYS A 1079 23.12 21.17 -26.42
C LYS A 1079 22.13 20.00 -26.37
N ASN A 1080 21.39 19.86 -25.29
CA ASN A 1080 20.33 18.85 -25.14
C ASN A 1080 18.95 19.32 -25.67
N GLY A 1081 18.90 20.47 -26.35
CA GLY A 1081 17.73 20.96 -27.06
C GLY A 1081 16.82 21.88 -26.23
N LEU A 1082 17.22 22.26 -25.01
CA LEU A 1082 16.47 23.19 -24.15
C LEU A 1082 17.08 24.59 -24.24
N LYS A 1083 16.76 25.34 -25.29
CA LYS A 1083 17.29 26.70 -25.48
C LYS A 1083 16.50 27.73 -24.65
N LYS A 1084 17.18 28.48 -23.79
CA LYS A 1084 16.59 29.61 -23.05
C LYS A 1084 15.93 30.60 -24.02
N GLY A 1085 14.71 31.05 -23.69
CA GLY A 1085 13.89 31.94 -24.53
C GLY A 1085 13.08 31.23 -25.62
N LYS A 1086 13.49 30.04 -26.08
CA LYS A 1086 12.72 29.26 -27.06
C LYS A 1086 11.47 28.67 -26.39
N ASP A 1087 10.32 28.81 -27.05
CA ASP A 1087 9.01 28.35 -26.56
C ASP A 1087 8.67 28.84 -25.14
N GLY A 1088 9.21 30.00 -24.74
CA GLY A 1088 9.00 30.59 -23.41
C GLY A 1088 9.75 29.90 -22.27
N LEU A 1089 10.74 29.04 -22.56
CA LEU A 1089 11.58 28.42 -21.54
C LEU A 1089 12.42 29.48 -20.81
N LYS A 1090 12.28 29.55 -19.49
CA LYS A 1090 13.16 30.33 -18.61
C LYS A 1090 14.07 29.44 -17.80
N VAL A 1091 15.29 29.91 -17.55
CA VAL A 1091 16.28 29.26 -16.70
C VAL A 1091 16.56 30.15 -15.48
N ILE A 1092 16.18 29.65 -14.32
CA ILE A 1092 16.30 30.33 -13.02
C ILE A 1092 17.51 29.75 -12.28
N CYS A 1093 18.26 30.58 -11.56
CA CYS A 1093 19.28 30.09 -10.62
C CYS A 1093 18.69 30.07 -9.21
N MET A 1094 18.96 29.02 -8.43
CA MET A 1094 18.66 29.05 -7.01
C MET A 1094 19.72 29.92 -6.32
N CYS A 1095 19.32 31.02 -5.69
CA CYS A 1095 20.21 31.91 -4.97
C CYS A 1095 20.29 31.44 -3.52
N GLU A 1096 21.26 30.58 -3.24
CA GLU A 1096 21.35 29.86 -1.97
C GLU A 1096 22.77 29.81 -1.39
N ILE A 1097 23.75 30.33 -2.13
CA ILE A 1097 25.16 30.42 -1.71
C ILE A 1097 25.50 31.91 -1.55
N PRO A 1098 26.31 32.31 -0.54
CA PRO A 1098 26.74 33.71 -0.39
C PRO A 1098 27.37 34.31 -1.64
N SER A 1099 28.09 33.51 -2.45
CA SER A 1099 28.64 33.95 -3.74
C SER A 1099 27.56 34.38 -4.74
N ASN A 1100 26.38 33.76 -4.73
CA ASN A 1100 25.24 34.18 -5.56
C ASN A 1100 24.77 35.59 -5.19
N VAL A 1101 24.80 35.91 -3.89
CA VAL A 1101 24.38 37.22 -3.39
C VAL A 1101 25.43 38.29 -3.71
N ILE A 1102 26.71 37.99 -3.46
CA ILE A 1102 27.82 38.92 -3.68
C ILE A 1102 27.96 39.24 -5.18
N LEU A 1103 27.83 38.22 -6.05
CA LEU A 1103 27.99 38.34 -7.50
C LEU A 1103 26.64 38.33 -8.25
N ALA A 1104 25.55 38.74 -7.59
CA ALA A 1104 24.19 38.66 -8.13
C ALA A 1104 24.06 39.26 -9.53
N GLU A 1105 24.71 40.40 -9.80
CA GLU A 1105 24.67 41.03 -11.13
C GLU A 1105 25.28 40.16 -12.24
N GLU A 1106 26.39 39.48 -11.97
CA GLU A 1106 27.06 38.62 -12.95
C GLU A 1106 26.23 37.36 -13.25
N PHE A 1107 25.63 36.76 -12.23
CA PHE A 1107 24.70 35.65 -12.41
C PHE A 1107 23.46 36.08 -13.22
N LEU A 1108 22.90 37.27 -12.96
CA LEU A 1108 21.70 37.76 -13.66
C LEU A 1108 21.95 38.13 -15.13
N LYS A 1109 23.20 38.28 -15.57
CA LYS A 1109 23.54 38.39 -17.01
C LYS A 1109 23.20 37.09 -17.76
N ILE A 1110 23.39 35.94 -17.12
CA ILE A 1110 23.23 34.63 -17.76
C ILE A 1110 21.88 33.94 -17.43
N PHE A 1111 21.29 34.21 -16.26
CA PHE A 1111 20.00 33.65 -15.84
C PHE A 1111 18.81 34.59 -16.10
N ASP A 1112 17.59 34.06 -16.15
CA ASP A 1112 16.35 34.84 -16.27
C ASP A 1112 15.85 35.41 -14.92
N GLY A 1113 16.46 34.95 -13.84
CA GLY A 1113 16.22 35.44 -12.49
C GLY A 1113 16.71 34.47 -11.42
N PHE A 1114 16.31 34.76 -10.19
CA PHE A 1114 16.63 33.97 -9.00
C PHE A 1114 15.39 33.41 -8.31
N SER A 1115 15.57 32.24 -7.69
CA SER A 1115 14.73 31.78 -6.58
C SER A 1115 15.60 31.65 -5.34
N ILE A 1116 15.35 32.45 -4.31
CA ILE A 1116 16.16 32.47 -3.09
C ILE A 1116 15.88 31.18 -2.30
N GLY A 1117 16.92 30.38 -2.07
CA GLY A 1117 16.85 29.19 -1.21
C GLY A 1117 17.21 29.56 0.22
N SER A 1118 16.22 30.00 1.02
CA SER A 1118 16.50 30.57 2.35
C SER A 1118 17.20 29.59 3.29
N ASN A 1119 16.93 28.29 3.15
CA ASN A 1119 17.45 27.26 4.03
C ASN A 1119 18.96 27.07 3.87
N ASP A 1120 19.43 26.84 2.64
CA ASP A 1120 20.85 26.66 2.34
C ASP A 1120 21.62 27.98 2.46
N LEU A 1121 20.99 29.11 2.11
CA LEU A 1121 21.57 30.44 2.34
C LEU A 1121 21.84 30.69 3.82
N THR A 1122 20.88 30.37 4.69
CA THR A 1122 21.04 30.53 6.15
C THR A 1122 22.16 29.65 6.67
N GLN A 1123 22.22 28.39 6.24
CA GLN A 1123 23.27 27.45 6.64
C GLN A 1123 24.67 27.97 6.26
N LEU A 1124 24.83 28.49 5.05
CA LEU A 1124 26.13 28.96 4.56
C LEU A 1124 26.53 30.33 5.10
N VAL A 1125 25.58 31.25 5.28
CA VAL A 1125 25.84 32.58 5.87
C VAL A 1125 26.23 32.45 7.35
N LEU A 1126 25.62 31.52 8.08
CA LEU A 1126 25.86 31.34 9.51
C LEU A 1126 26.87 30.23 9.83
N GLY A 1127 27.37 29.51 8.82
CA GLY A 1127 28.37 28.46 8.99
C GLY A 1127 27.87 27.25 9.78
N LEU A 1128 26.67 26.77 9.48
CA LEU A 1128 25.99 25.72 10.25
C LEU A 1128 25.47 24.57 9.40
N ASP A 1129 25.61 23.36 9.92
CA ASP A 1129 24.94 22.17 9.43
C ASP A 1129 23.70 21.92 10.30
N ARG A 1130 22.52 22.01 9.69
CA ARG A 1130 21.25 21.85 10.41
C ARG A 1130 21.00 20.41 10.88
N ASP A 1131 21.65 19.41 10.25
CA ASP A 1131 21.58 18.02 10.70
C ASP A 1131 22.39 17.80 11.99
N SER A 1132 23.26 18.76 12.36
CA SER A 1132 23.97 18.77 13.63
C SER A 1132 23.10 19.30 14.76
N ALA A 1133 22.61 18.40 15.61
CA ALA A 1133 21.78 18.72 16.77
C ALA A 1133 22.46 19.68 17.78
N LEU A 1134 23.79 19.83 17.71
CA LEU A 1134 24.56 20.71 18.60
C LEU A 1134 24.40 22.19 18.24
N VAL A 1135 24.28 22.52 16.95
CA VAL A 1135 24.27 23.91 16.45
C VAL A 1135 22.95 24.30 15.77
N ALA A 1136 22.03 23.35 15.54
CA ALA A 1136 20.74 23.59 14.89
C ALA A 1136 19.88 24.68 15.55
N LYS A 1137 20.07 24.97 16.84
CA LYS A 1137 19.36 26.06 17.55
C LYS A 1137 19.73 27.46 17.06
N VAL A 1138 20.88 27.61 16.40
CA VAL A 1138 21.38 28.90 15.86
C VAL A 1138 20.80 29.18 14.47
N GLY A 1139 20.33 28.15 13.77
CA GLY A 1139 19.75 28.31 12.42
C GLY A 1139 18.38 28.96 12.47
N ASP A 1140 18.33 30.26 12.16
CA ASP A 1140 17.10 31.05 12.01
C ASP A 1140 17.18 31.89 10.73
N GLU A 1141 16.25 31.67 9.79
CA GLU A 1141 16.19 32.40 8.52
C GLU A 1141 15.89 33.90 8.71
N ARG A 1142 15.41 34.31 9.90
CA ARG A 1142 15.14 35.70 10.26
C ARG A 1142 16.38 36.43 10.80
N ASN A 1143 17.51 35.75 10.92
CA ASN A 1143 18.77 36.39 11.32
C ASN A 1143 19.07 37.60 10.42
N GLU A 1144 19.51 38.72 11.01
CA GLU A 1144 19.73 39.96 10.27
C GLU A 1144 20.77 39.81 9.14
N ALA A 1145 21.79 38.96 9.31
CA ALA A 1145 22.75 38.68 8.24
C ALA A 1145 22.06 38.02 7.03
N VAL A 1146 21.13 37.10 7.28
CA VAL A 1146 20.35 36.45 6.21
C VAL A 1146 19.37 37.43 5.57
N LYS A 1147 18.66 38.23 6.37
CA LYS A 1147 17.73 39.25 5.86
C LYS A 1147 18.41 40.27 4.98
N GLU A 1148 19.61 40.74 5.34
CA GLU A 1148 20.37 41.69 4.51
C GLU A 1148 20.79 41.05 3.18
N MET A 1149 21.22 39.78 3.20
CA MET A 1149 21.53 39.04 1.97
C MET A 1149 20.29 38.91 1.07
N VAL A 1150 19.14 38.52 1.63
CA VAL A 1150 17.86 38.41 0.91
C VAL A 1150 17.45 39.76 0.31
N LYS A 1151 17.49 40.83 1.11
CA LYS A 1151 17.17 42.20 0.70
C LYS A 1151 18.02 42.66 -0.48
N ARG A 1152 19.33 42.44 -0.41
CA ARG A 1152 20.28 42.80 -1.48
C ARG A 1152 19.93 42.10 -2.80
N VAL A 1153 19.64 40.79 -2.77
CA VAL A 1153 19.25 40.04 -3.97
C VAL A 1153 17.95 40.58 -4.57
N ILE A 1154 16.94 40.83 -3.75
CA ILE A 1154 15.64 41.35 -4.22
C ILE A 1154 15.82 42.68 -4.94
N LYS A 1155 16.57 43.62 -4.34
CA LYS A 1155 16.85 44.93 -4.92
C LYS A 1155 17.57 44.82 -6.27
N ILE A 1156 18.62 44.02 -6.35
CA ILE A 1156 19.39 43.83 -7.58
C ILE A 1156 18.51 43.21 -8.69
N CYS A 1157 17.72 42.18 -8.38
CA CYS A 1157 16.80 41.58 -9.35
C CYS A 1157 15.78 42.60 -9.88
N ASN A 1158 15.21 43.41 -8.99
CA ASN A 1158 14.23 44.45 -9.35
C ASN A 1158 14.86 45.53 -10.24
N GLN A 1159 16.06 46.00 -9.91
CA GLN A 1159 16.81 46.96 -10.74
C GLN A 1159 17.10 46.42 -12.13
N LYS A 1160 17.49 45.14 -12.24
CA LYS A 1160 17.77 44.47 -13.52
C LYS A 1160 16.51 43.97 -14.25
N LYS A 1161 15.30 44.18 -13.67
CA LYS A 1161 14.01 43.68 -14.20
C LYS A 1161 13.99 42.15 -14.44
N LYS A 1162 14.66 41.39 -13.58
CA LYS A 1162 14.75 39.93 -13.65
C LYS A 1162 13.79 39.26 -12.66
N TYR A 1163 13.52 37.97 -12.84
CA TYR A 1163 12.64 37.25 -11.92
C TYR A 1163 13.27 37.14 -10.53
N CYS A 1164 12.48 37.33 -9.47
CA CYS A 1164 12.93 37.09 -8.10
C CYS A 1164 11.83 36.46 -7.27
N GLY A 1165 11.98 35.17 -6.99
CA GLY A 1165 11.16 34.42 -6.06
C GLY A 1165 11.93 34.02 -4.81
N ILE A 1166 11.23 33.50 -3.81
CA ILE A 1166 11.82 32.81 -2.67
C ILE A 1166 11.15 31.44 -2.50
N CYS A 1167 11.96 30.43 -2.19
CA CYS A 1167 11.50 29.09 -1.87
C CYS A 1167 12.11 28.64 -0.53
N GLY A 1168 11.26 28.14 0.37
CA GLY A 1168 11.65 27.81 1.73
C GLY A 1168 10.45 27.77 2.66
N GLN A 1169 10.64 27.24 3.87
CA GLN A 1169 9.57 27.22 4.87
C GLN A 1169 9.39 28.57 5.56
N ALA A 1170 10.41 29.44 5.55
CA ALA A 1170 10.38 30.71 6.28
C ALA A 1170 9.15 31.60 5.98
N PRO A 1171 8.71 31.82 4.72
CA PRO A 1171 7.49 32.58 4.45
C PRO A 1171 6.18 31.84 4.83
N SER A 1172 6.25 30.53 5.02
CA SER A 1172 5.11 29.70 5.48
C SER A 1172 4.99 29.72 7.00
N ASP A 1173 6.13 29.64 7.69
CA ASP A 1173 6.21 29.51 9.15
C ASP A 1173 6.13 30.88 9.85
N TRP A 1174 6.71 31.92 9.24
CA TRP A 1174 6.90 33.24 9.82
C TRP A 1174 6.21 34.32 8.98
N PRO A 1175 4.96 34.71 9.35
CA PRO A 1175 4.24 35.77 8.65
C PRO A 1175 5.06 37.06 8.54
N GLU A 1176 5.78 37.45 9.59
CA GLU A 1176 6.63 38.65 9.61
C GLU A 1176 7.72 38.64 8.54
N PHE A 1177 8.26 37.45 8.23
CA PHE A 1177 9.26 37.30 7.18
C PHE A 1177 8.63 37.42 5.79
N ALA A 1178 7.42 36.87 5.60
CA ALA A 1178 6.64 37.05 4.38
C ALA A 1178 6.27 38.54 4.14
N GLU A 1179 5.95 39.28 5.20
CA GLU A 1179 5.71 40.73 5.10
C GLU A 1179 6.98 41.48 4.69
N PHE A 1180 8.11 41.15 5.31
CA PHE A 1180 9.41 41.76 5.02
C PHE A 1180 9.79 41.63 3.55
N ILE A 1181 9.77 40.41 2.99
CA ILE A 1181 10.12 40.20 1.58
C ILE A 1181 9.11 40.85 0.62
N MET A 1182 7.82 40.94 1.01
CA MET A 1182 6.82 41.65 0.22
C MET A 1182 7.10 43.16 0.16
N ARG A 1183 7.51 43.76 1.28
CA ARG A 1183 7.90 45.19 1.34
C ARG A 1183 9.17 45.48 0.55
N GLU A 1184 10.14 44.58 0.57
CA GLU A 1184 11.36 44.71 -0.26
C GLU A 1184 11.07 44.50 -1.77
N GLY A 1185 9.87 44.05 -2.12
CA GLY A 1185 9.40 43.95 -3.50
C GLY A 1185 9.70 42.62 -4.17
N ILE A 1186 9.69 41.50 -3.44
CA ILE A 1186 9.77 40.16 -4.03
C ILE A 1186 8.60 39.93 -5.01
N GLN A 1187 8.87 39.29 -6.15
CA GLN A 1187 7.85 39.08 -7.19
C GLN A 1187 6.97 37.88 -6.90
N SER A 1188 7.54 36.83 -6.30
CA SER A 1188 6.80 35.64 -5.87
C SER A 1188 7.34 35.06 -4.57
N MET A 1189 6.47 34.36 -3.84
CA MET A 1189 6.87 33.53 -2.70
C MET A 1189 6.24 32.15 -2.83
N SER A 1190 7.06 31.12 -2.68
CA SER A 1190 6.65 29.73 -2.82
C SER A 1190 6.49 29.08 -1.46
N ILE A 1191 5.26 28.69 -1.11
CA ILE A 1191 4.87 28.24 0.23
C ILE A 1191 4.23 26.85 0.21
N ASN A 1192 4.11 26.23 1.38
CA ASN A 1192 3.50 24.91 1.49
C ASN A 1192 1.97 24.99 1.31
N PRO A 1193 1.33 23.99 0.66
CA PRO A 1193 -0.11 23.99 0.37
C PRO A 1193 -1.01 24.32 1.56
N ASP A 1194 -0.68 23.84 2.74
CA ASP A 1194 -1.45 23.99 3.98
C ASP A 1194 -1.46 25.42 4.54
N THR A 1195 -0.51 26.27 4.13
CA THR A 1195 -0.37 27.66 4.64
C THR A 1195 -0.87 28.73 3.67
N VAL A 1196 -1.16 28.35 2.41
CA VAL A 1196 -1.47 29.28 1.30
C VAL A 1196 -2.49 30.35 1.67
N ILE A 1197 -3.65 29.93 2.15
CA ILE A 1197 -4.79 30.81 2.39
C ILE A 1197 -4.49 31.76 3.56
N LYS A 1198 -3.91 31.23 4.64
CA LYS A 1198 -3.50 32.02 5.80
C LYS A 1198 -2.51 33.11 5.42
N THR A 1199 -1.52 32.78 4.60
CA THR A 1199 -0.51 33.74 4.13
C THR A 1199 -1.13 34.83 3.26
N ILE A 1200 -2.00 34.48 2.30
CA ILE A 1200 -2.70 35.48 1.47
C ILE A 1200 -3.49 36.47 2.32
N LEU A 1201 -4.26 35.97 3.29
CA LEU A 1201 -5.12 36.80 4.14
C LEU A 1201 -4.32 37.72 5.07
N ASN A 1202 -3.15 37.26 5.53
CA ASN A 1202 -2.25 38.10 6.32
C ASN A 1202 -1.62 39.19 5.47
N LEU A 1203 -1.10 38.84 4.29
CA LEU A 1203 -0.48 39.80 3.38
C LEU A 1203 -1.47 40.83 2.83
N ALA A 1204 -2.72 40.43 2.59
CA ALA A 1204 -3.77 41.33 2.10
C ALA A 1204 -4.13 42.47 3.08
N LYS A 1205 -3.86 42.30 4.39
CA LYS A 1205 -4.08 43.37 5.39
C LYS A 1205 -3.05 44.49 5.31
N ILE A 1206 -1.93 44.26 4.65
CA ILE A 1206 -0.81 45.19 4.61
C ILE A 1206 -1.08 46.20 3.49
N ARG A 1207 -1.54 47.40 3.87
CA ARG A 1207 -1.55 48.55 2.96
C ARG A 1207 -0.10 48.92 2.67
N VAL A 1208 0.37 48.61 1.46
CA VAL A 1208 1.66 49.10 0.97
C VAL A 1208 1.52 50.63 0.85
N LYS A 1209 2.17 51.39 1.75
CA LYS A 1209 2.32 52.84 1.59
C LYS A 1209 3.00 53.08 0.23
N ARG A 1210 2.33 53.89 -0.61
CA ARG A 1210 2.81 54.29 -1.94
C ARG A 1210 4.18 54.95 -1.86
#